data_AF-I1BS70-F1
#
_entry.id   AF-I1BS70-F1
#
_cell.length_a   1.000
_cell.length_b   1.000
_cell.length_c   1.000
_cell.angle_alpha   90.00
_cell.angle_beta   90.00
_cell.angle_gamma   90.00
#
_symmetry.space_group_name_H-M   'P 1'
#
loop_
_entity.id
_entity.type
_entity.pdbx_description
1 polymer ?
#
loop_
_entity_poly.entity_id
_entity_poly.type
_entity_poly.pdbx_seq_one_letter_code
_entity_poly.pdbx_strand_id
1 'polypeptide(L)'
;MRYILDRILGYGKFDIIIFGDKTIIDEEVENWPGCDFLICFFSNGFPLNKAIQYVKLRKPFVVNDVCMQSLLWDRRIVLAILDAAGVPTPPRLVISRDGGVKVDREAAQAFYEHSGMDLCRILGKYNENTTRYHITEDAIEVDGVVLKKTFLEKPVDSENHNINIYYSKEQGGGGRRLFRKVGNKSSEFDQNLNNPASDGSWIYEQMMLTENSEDVKVYTIGPAFVHAETRKSPTVDGLVKRNTEGKEIRYITELTDEERQISAKVSAAFGQMICGFDLLRVQGKSYVIDVNGWSFVKGNEDYYDECARRLSETFLRSVQRRPSTTLHDIPRGIAPENSWRLKGFAGVFRHADRTPKNKYKISLIAQPFVNLLEGSTKEVVFRQKHQLQLVINAINQCLKLKLEHENKLAALKEILERKCDLPGTKVQVKPIYDKESNKLRKLQVNVKWGGEFTHAGLHQSRDLGENLRKDINILNKHLYDDVKIYSSSERRVRATAEIFTRYFLGQPESIEGIISESKYLLDDSNAAKEQMDTVKKQLKHLLCPGYEVPPVLLAQANWPSDYPQPHVILQEVSNTMCRLRNIMRLNWATKNIDQLQRRWCCFESPTLFKERWEKMFNNFCSDSPNNFENSSDTLSDTKQKNSLWPDPSSIPELYDSLKYDALHNRQFLEAIFSDPEISATPSPSFGRNNQNSFSNSKTVEYPNNTDLRNLYVYVRELFNFVAPQEYGISEKEKKTIGMLIGLPLLKSIINDLENFKDSEKPKTRLYFTKGSKTITDSG
;
A
#
# COMPACT_ATOMS: atom_id res chain seq x y z
N MET A 1 -0.14 -10.38 -14.44
CA MET A 1 0.34 -9.85 -15.74
C MET A 1 1.86 -9.72 -15.77
N ARG A 2 2.49 -8.75 -15.08
CA ARG A 2 3.95 -8.51 -15.14
C ARG A 2 4.80 -9.78 -14.97
N TYR A 3 4.50 -10.59 -13.96
CA TYR A 3 5.18 -11.87 -13.70
C TYR A 3 5.10 -12.88 -14.86
N ILE A 4 4.00 -12.89 -15.62
CA ILE A 4 3.79 -13.79 -16.75
C ILE A 4 4.53 -13.25 -17.99
N LEU A 5 4.43 -11.94 -18.24
CA LEU A 5 5.10 -11.28 -19.36
C LEU A 5 6.63 -11.37 -19.24
N ASP A 6 7.19 -11.16 -18.04
CA ASP A 6 8.64 -11.29 -17.77
C ASP A 6 9.15 -12.71 -18.05
N ARG A 7 8.36 -13.74 -17.70
CA ARG A 7 8.66 -15.14 -18.04
C ARG A 7 8.59 -15.43 -19.53
N ILE A 8 7.60 -14.88 -20.24
CA ILE A 8 7.50 -14.99 -21.70
C ILE A 8 8.73 -14.36 -22.36
N LEU A 9 9.17 -13.18 -21.91
CA LEU A 9 10.42 -12.56 -22.36
C LEU A 9 11.64 -13.44 -22.07
N GLY A 10 11.66 -14.12 -20.92
CA GLY A 10 12.71 -15.06 -20.52
C GLY A 10 12.95 -16.21 -21.50
N TYR A 11 11.96 -16.58 -22.33
CA TYR A 11 12.16 -17.58 -23.39
C TYR A 11 12.96 -17.07 -24.60
N GLY A 12 13.17 -15.75 -24.72
CA GLY A 12 14.00 -15.13 -25.75
C GLY A 12 13.45 -15.21 -27.19
N LYS A 13 12.15 -15.56 -27.35
CA LYS A 13 11.49 -15.74 -28.65
C LYS A 13 10.44 -14.68 -28.98
N PHE A 14 10.16 -13.78 -28.04
CA PHE A 14 9.09 -12.81 -28.13
C PHE A 14 9.61 -11.43 -27.72
N ASP A 15 9.12 -10.40 -28.41
CA ASP A 15 9.17 -9.02 -27.94
C ASP A 15 7.76 -8.62 -27.45
N ILE A 16 7.71 -7.79 -26.41
CA ILE A 16 6.45 -7.32 -25.83
C ILE A 16 6.30 -5.83 -26.11
N ILE A 17 5.10 -5.46 -26.56
CA ILE A 17 4.71 -4.06 -26.80
C ILE A 17 3.49 -3.79 -25.92
N ILE A 18 3.60 -2.81 -25.02
CA ILE A 18 2.45 -2.32 -24.26
C ILE A 18 1.87 -1.13 -24.99
N PHE A 19 0.58 -1.20 -25.33
CA PHE A 19 -0.14 -0.06 -25.86
C PHE A 19 -0.52 0.82 -24.67
N GLY A 20 0.02 2.04 -24.61
CA GLY A 20 -0.28 2.98 -23.52
C GLY A 20 -1.63 3.67 -23.69
N ASP A 21 -2.12 4.30 -22.62
CA ASP A 21 -3.42 4.98 -22.61
C ASP A 21 -3.56 6.01 -23.73
N LYS A 22 -2.53 6.81 -24.01
CA LYS A 22 -2.52 7.76 -25.13
C LYS A 22 -2.79 7.06 -26.47
N THR A 23 -2.16 5.92 -26.72
CA THR A 23 -2.38 5.14 -27.94
C THR A 23 -3.81 4.58 -27.96
N ILE A 24 -4.23 3.92 -26.88
CA ILE A 24 -5.52 3.24 -26.81
C ILE A 24 -6.70 4.24 -26.90
N ILE A 25 -6.59 5.37 -26.21
CA ILE A 25 -7.67 6.35 -26.07
C ILE A 25 -7.61 7.36 -27.21
N ASP A 26 -6.45 8.00 -27.43
CA ASP A 26 -6.36 9.21 -28.27
C ASP A 26 -6.03 8.91 -29.74
N GLU A 27 -5.24 7.86 -30.04
CA GLU A 27 -4.78 7.57 -31.40
C GLU A 27 -5.77 6.67 -32.18
N GLU A 28 -5.94 6.91 -33.47
CA GLU A 28 -6.72 6.03 -34.35
C GLU A 28 -6.10 4.63 -34.46
N VAL A 29 -6.94 3.61 -34.68
CA VAL A 29 -6.53 2.18 -34.62
C VAL A 29 -5.51 1.81 -35.69
N GLU A 30 -5.46 2.56 -36.79
CA GLU A 30 -4.48 2.42 -37.86
C GLU A 30 -3.06 2.74 -37.37
N ASN A 31 -2.94 3.66 -36.39
CA ASN A 31 -1.68 4.12 -35.82
C ASN A 31 -1.23 3.26 -34.62
N TRP A 32 -2.04 2.28 -34.20
CA TRP A 32 -1.65 1.38 -33.13
C TRP A 32 -0.50 0.47 -33.59
N PRO A 33 0.43 0.10 -32.69
CA PRO A 33 1.55 -0.76 -33.05
C PRO A 33 1.06 -2.10 -33.62
N GLY A 34 1.71 -2.61 -34.66
CA GLY A 34 1.41 -3.95 -35.17
C GLY A 34 1.88 -5.06 -34.23
N CYS A 35 1.12 -6.16 -34.14
CA CYS A 35 1.51 -7.35 -33.37
C CYS A 35 1.00 -8.66 -33.99
N ASP A 36 1.74 -9.75 -33.78
CA ASP A 36 1.33 -11.11 -34.18
C ASP A 36 0.30 -11.74 -33.25
N PHE A 37 0.46 -11.47 -31.95
CA PHE A 37 -0.35 -11.99 -30.86
C PHE A 37 -0.88 -10.81 -30.05
N LEU A 38 -2.19 -10.80 -29.79
CA LEU A 38 -2.86 -9.77 -29.02
C LEU A 38 -3.41 -10.35 -27.72
N ILE A 39 -2.97 -9.78 -26.61
CA ILE A 39 -3.60 -9.93 -25.31
C ILE A 39 -4.39 -8.65 -25.04
N CYS A 40 -5.71 -8.74 -25.09
CA CYS A 40 -6.62 -7.61 -24.91
C CYS A 40 -7.79 -8.04 -24.03
N PHE A 41 -8.16 -7.21 -23.06
CA PHE A 41 -9.26 -7.47 -22.17
C PHE A 41 -9.92 -6.16 -21.74
N PHE A 42 -11.23 -6.19 -21.59
CA PHE A 42 -12.04 -5.08 -21.13
C PHE A 42 -11.85 -4.84 -19.63
N SER A 43 -11.84 -3.56 -19.28
CA SER A 43 -12.11 -3.06 -17.94
C SER A 43 -12.83 -1.73 -18.08
N ASN A 44 -13.49 -1.26 -17.02
CA ASN A 44 -14.18 0.03 -17.06
C ASN A 44 -13.26 1.16 -17.59
N GLY A 45 -13.75 1.92 -18.57
CA GLY A 45 -12.99 2.96 -19.30
C GLY A 45 -12.21 2.48 -20.54
N PHE A 46 -12.12 1.17 -20.80
CA PHE A 46 -11.42 0.63 -21.97
C PHE A 46 -12.27 0.75 -23.26
N PRO A 47 -11.74 1.32 -24.36
CA PRO A 47 -12.49 1.50 -25.61
C PRO A 47 -12.56 0.20 -26.42
N LEU A 48 -13.44 -0.72 -26.00
CA LEU A 48 -13.59 -2.04 -26.63
C LEU A 48 -13.85 -1.96 -28.14
N ASN A 49 -14.64 -0.98 -28.60
CA ASN A 49 -14.92 -0.78 -30.02
C ASN A 49 -13.65 -0.53 -30.85
N LYS A 50 -12.69 0.24 -30.34
CA LYS A 50 -11.41 0.47 -31.02
C LYS A 50 -10.58 -0.82 -31.05
N ALA A 51 -10.58 -1.59 -29.97
CA ALA A 51 -9.90 -2.89 -29.95
C ALA A 51 -10.49 -3.87 -30.97
N ILE A 52 -11.83 -3.92 -31.12
CA ILE A 52 -12.51 -4.72 -32.16
C ILE A 52 -12.11 -4.26 -33.55
N GLN A 53 -12.08 -2.95 -33.82
CA GLN A 53 -11.63 -2.40 -35.10
C GLN A 53 -10.16 -2.76 -35.39
N TYR A 54 -9.28 -2.67 -34.40
CA TYR A 54 -7.88 -3.09 -34.52
C TYR A 54 -7.75 -4.57 -34.86
N VAL A 55 -8.50 -5.46 -34.19
CA VAL A 55 -8.50 -6.90 -34.49
C VAL A 55 -9.00 -7.17 -35.90
N LYS A 56 -10.06 -6.50 -36.37
CA LYS A 56 -10.55 -6.62 -37.75
C LYS A 56 -9.51 -6.16 -38.77
N LEU A 57 -8.82 -5.05 -38.48
CA LEU A 57 -7.81 -4.46 -39.35
C LEU A 57 -6.54 -5.32 -39.45
N ARG A 58 -6.02 -5.78 -38.30
CA ARG A 58 -4.69 -6.42 -38.21
C ARG A 58 -4.72 -7.93 -38.13
N LYS A 59 -5.87 -8.53 -37.77
CA LYS A 59 -6.08 -9.97 -37.62
C LYS A 59 -4.99 -10.70 -36.80
N PRO A 60 -4.58 -10.16 -35.63
CA PRO A 60 -3.61 -10.85 -34.78
C PRO A 60 -4.21 -12.16 -34.26
N PHE A 61 -3.36 -13.06 -33.76
CA PHE A 61 -3.86 -14.15 -32.92
C PHE A 61 -4.33 -13.56 -31.59
N VAL A 62 -5.63 -13.64 -31.28
CA VAL A 62 -6.19 -13.12 -30.03
C VAL A 62 -6.19 -14.21 -28.96
N VAL A 63 -5.67 -13.93 -27.77
CA VAL A 63 -5.66 -14.88 -26.65
C VAL A 63 -7.07 -15.10 -26.10
N ASN A 64 -7.79 -14.01 -25.90
CA ASN A 64 -9.21 -14.02 -25.60
C ASN A 64 -9.91 -13.31 -26.74
N ASP A 65 -11.01 -13.87 -27.22
CA ASP A 65 -11.80 -13.20 -28.25
C ASP A 65 -12.26 -11.83 -27.74
N VAL A 66 -11.96 -10.77 -28.51
CA VAL A 66 -12.21 -9.38 -28.13
C VAL A 66 -13.66 -9.00 -28.35
N CYS A 67 -14.29 -9.50 -29.41
CA CYS A 67 -15.69 -9.24 -29.71
C CYS A 67 -16.60 -9.87 -28.64
N MET A 68 -16.29 -11.10 -28.22
CA MET A 68 -17.08 -11.86 -27.27
C MET A 68 -17.03 -11.31 -25.83
N GLN A 69 -16.16 -10.35 -25.51
CA GLN A 69 -16.05 -9.80 -24.14
C GLN A 69 -17.30 -9.03 -23.73
N SER A 70 -17.99 -8.39 -24.68
CA SER A 70 -19.25 -7.68 -24.40
C SER A 70 -20.37 -8.63 -23.98
N LEU A 71 -20.30 -9.92 -24.33
CA LEU A 71 -21.25 -10.95 -23.89
C LEU A 71 -21.19 -11.18 -22.38
N LEU A 72 -20.09 -10.80 -21.72
CA LEU A 72 -19.91 -10.95 -20.28
C LEU A 72 -20.58 -9.82 -19.49
N TRP A 73 -20.99 -8.71 -20.14
CA TRP A 73 -21.58 -7.55 -19.45
C TRP A 73 -23.03 -7.78 -18.99
N ASP A 74 -23.77 -8.67 -19.65
CA ASP A 74 -25.13 -9.01 -19.27
C ASP A 74 -25.19 -10.44 -18.74
N ARG A 75 -25.52 -10.59 -17.46
CA ARG A 75 -25.62 -11.88 -16.79
C ARG A 75 -26.65 -12.79 -17.46
N ARG A 76 -27.71 -12.25 -18.08
CA ARG A 76 -28.70 -13.07 -18.81
C ARG A 76 -28.05 -13.78 -20.00
N ILE A 77 -27.16 -13.08 -20.71
CA ILE A 77 -26.38 -13.65 -21.83
C ILE A 77 -25.43 -14.72 -21.31
N VAL A 78 -24.65 -14.40 -20.27
CA VAL A 78 -23.73 -15.35 -19.63
C VAL A 78 -24.46 -16.64 -19.25
N LEU A 79 -25.59 -16.51 -18.58
CA LEU A 79 -26.39 -17.63 -18.11
C LEU A 79 -27.02 -18.43 -19.26
N ALA A 80 -27.47 -17.79 -20.33
CA ALA A 80 -27.97 -18.47 -21.53
C ALA A 80 -26.88 -19.30 -22.24
N ILE A 81 -25.65 -18.76 -22.31
CA ILE A 81 -24.51 -19.46 -22.90
C ILE A 81 -24.12 -20.67 -22.03
N LEU A 82 -24.14 -20.53 -20.70
CA LEU A 82 -23.89 -21.64 -19.77
C LEU A 82 -24.94 -22.75 -19.92
N ASP A 83 -26.23 -22.38 -20.01
CA ASP A 83 -27.33 -23.32 -20.25
C ASP A 83 -27.11 -24.10 -21.56
N ALA A 84 -26.78 -23.38 -22.65
CA ALA A 84 -26.54 -23.99 -23.97
C ALA A 84 -25.30 -24.89 -24.00
N ALA A 85 -24.26 -24.55 -23.23
CA ALA A 85 -23.05 -25.36 -23.07
C ALA A 85 -23.23 -26.57 -22.14
N GLY A 86 -24.40 -26.71 -21.50
CA GLY A 86 -24.66 -27.76 -20.53
C GLY A 86 -23.76 -27.63 -19.29
N VAL A 87 -23.54 -26.40 -18.82
CA VAL A 87 -22.82 -26.09 -17.59
C VAL A 87 -23.84 -25.90 -16.46
N PRO A 88 -23.76 -26.65 -15.35
CA PRO A 88 -24.69 -26.50 -14.24
C PRO A 88 -24.59 -25.12 -13.59
N THR A 89 -25.74 -24.53 -13.30
CA THR A 89 -25.90 -23.23 -12.65
C THR A 89 -27.06 -23.33 -11.66
N PRO A 90 -27.15 -22.49 -10.62
CA PRO A 90 -28.26 -22.59 -9.69
C PRO A 90 -29.61 -22.29 -10.36
N PRO A 91 -30.72 -22.89 -9.87
CA PRO A 91 -32.06 -22.55 -10.32
C PRO A 91 -32.34 -21.05 -10.17
N ARG A 92 -32.95 -20.45 -11.19
CA ARG A 92 -33.15 -19.00 -11.27
C ARG A 92 -34.42 -18.61 -12.00
N LEU A 93 -34.91 -17.41 -11.69
CA LEU A 93 -35.92 -16.66 -12.42
C LEU A 93 -35.32 -15.33 -12.90
N VAL A 94 -35.83 -14.79 -13.99
CA VAL A 94 -35.37 -13.51 -14.55
C VAL A 94 -36.57 -12.60 -14.74
N ILE A 95 -36.47 -11.37 -14.25
CA ILE A 95 -37.47 -10.33 -14.50
C ILE A 95 -36.79 -9.22 -15.30
N SER A 96 -37.15 -9.12 -16.58
CA SER A 96 -36.68 -8.07 -17.50
C SER A 96 -37.71 -6.94 -17.57
N ARG A 97 -37.26 -5.71 -17.35
CA ARG A 97 -38.06 -4.47 -17.45
C ARG A 97 -37.44 -3.42 -18.40
N ASP A 98 -36.34 -3.78 -19.05
CA ASP A 98 -35.48 -2.90 -19.87
C ASP A 98 -35.61 -3.13 -21.39
N GLY A 99 -36.60 -3.92 -21.81
CA GLY A 99 -36.80 -4.33 -23.20
C GLY A 99 -36.03 -5.60 -23.59
N GLY A 100 -35.46 -6.31 -22.63
CA GLY A 100 -34.72 -7.55 -22.85
C GLY A 100 -33.22 -7.36 -23.13
N VAL A 101 -32.55 -8.46 -23.43
CA VAL A 101 -31.11 -8.49 -23.71
C VAL A 101 -30.76 -7.73 -24.98
N LYS A 102 -29.65 -7.00 -24.93
CA LYS A 102 -29.07 -6.31 -26.09
C LYS A 102 -27.73 -6.93 -26.40
N VAL A 103 -27.57 -7.38 -27.64
CA VAL A 103 -26.36 -8.07 -28.08
C VAL A 103 -25.73 -7.29 -29.20
N ASP A 104 -24.43 -7.06 -29.07
CA ASP A 104 -23.62 -6.49 -30.14
C ASP A 104 -23.53 -7.47 -31.32
N ARG A 105 -23.71 -6.97 -32.55
CA ARG A 105 -23.79 -7.83 -33.75
C ARG A 105 -22.48 -8.56 -34.01
N GLU A 106 -21.36 -7.88 -33.81
CA GLU A 106 -20.03 -8.46 -33.94
C GLU A 106 -19.79 -9.54 -32.89
N ALA A 107 -20.22 -9.31 -31.65
CA ALA A 107 -20.11 -10.32 -30.59
C ALA A 107 -20.95 -11.57 -30.89
N ALA A 108 -22.17 -11.40 -31.41
CA ALA A 108 -23.02 -12.52 -31.84
C ALA A 108 -22.40 -13.31 -33.00
N GLN A 109 -21.85 -12.61 -34.00
CA GLN A 109 -21.17 -13.24 -35.12
C GLN A 109 -19.92 -14.00 -34.66
N ALA A 110 -19.08 -13.39 -33.82
CA ALA A 110 -17.90 -14.04 -33.26
C ALA A 110 -18.26 -15.27 -32.43
N PHE A 111 -19.32 -15.20 -31.62
CA PHE A 111 -19.83 -16.36 -30.88
C PHE A 111 -20.30 -17.49 -31.79
N TYR A 112 -21.01 -17.18 -32.88
CA TYR A 112 -21.44 -18.18 -33.86
C TYR A 112 -20.24 -18.82 -34.57
N GLU A 113 -19.27 -18.03 -35.03
CA GLU A 113 -18.04 -18.53 -35.67
C GLU A 113 -17.20 -19.40 -34.72
N HIS A 114 -17.17 -19.06 -33.43
CA HIS A 114 -16.41 -19.79 -32.43
C HIS A 114 -17.10 -21.10 -31.99
N SER A 115 -18.40 -21.06 -31.72
CA SER A 115 -19.12 -22.14 -31.05
C SER A 115 -20.07 -22.94 -31.96
N GLY A 116 -20.43 -22.39 -33.12
CA GLY A 116 -21.48 -22.90 -34.00
C GLY A 116 -22.91 -22.69 -33.47
N MET A 117 -23.10 -22.04 -32.33
CA MET A 117 -24.40 -21.80 -31.72
C MET A 117 -24.99 -20.43 -32.12
N ASP A 118 -26.29 -20.41 -32.43
CA ASP A 118 -27.02 -19.17 -32.71
C ASP A 118 -27.41 -18.46 -31.41
N LEU A 119 -26.79 -17.31 -31.16
CA LEU A 119 -27.01 -16.51 -29.96
C LEU A 119 -28.46 -15.98 -29.86
N CYS A 120 -29.08 -15.61 -30.99
CA CYS A 120 -30.46 -15.15 -31.00
C CYS A 120 -31.43 -16.26 -30.57
N ARG A 121 -31.13 -17.51 -30.96
CA ARG A 121 -31.93 -18.67 -30.58
C ARG A 121 -31.83 -18.99 -29.09
N ILE A 122 -30.62 -18.94 -28.50
CA ILE A 122 -30.45 -19.27 -27.08
C ILE A 122 -30.99 -18.16 -26.14
N LEU A 123 -31.06 -16.92 -26.64
CA LEU A 123 -31.58 -15.77 -25.89
C LEU A 123 -33.09 -15.57 -25.99
N GLY A 124 -33.81 -16.43 -26.73
CA GLY A 124 -35.24 -16.22 -27.00
C GLY A 124 -36.10 -15.90 -25.77
N LYS A 125 -35.83 -16.53 -24.62
CA LYS A 125 -36.53 -16.29 -23.33
C LYS A 125 -36.21 -14.95 -22.64
N TYR A 126 -35.22 -14.21 -23.13
CA TYR A 126 -34.71 -12.98 -22.51
C TYR A 126 -34.81 -11.74 -23.42
N ASN A 127 -35.37 -11.89 -24.63
CA ASN A 127 -35.46 -10.81 -25.62
C ASN A 127 -36.56 -9.78 -25.33
N GLU A 128 -37.48 -10.07 -24.43
CA GLU A 128 -38.64 -9.22 -24.14
C GLU A 128 -38.79 -8.97 -22.64
N ASN A 129 -39.66 -8.02 -22.29
CA ASN A 129 -40.02 -7.76 -20.91
C ASN A 129 -40.82 -8.92 -20.33
N THR A 130 -40.56 -9.23 -19.06
CA THR A 130 -41.32 -10.23 -18.31
C THR A 130 -42.68 -9.62 -17.97
N THR A 131 -43.75 -10.17 -18.54
CA THR A 131 -45.12 -9.65 -18.36
C THR A 131 -45.89 -10.37 -17.26
N ARG A 132 -45.57 -11.64 -17.00
CA ARG A 132 -46.27 -12.47 -16.02
C ARG A 132 -45.35 -12.82 -14.84
N TYR A 133 -45.33 -11.95 -13.84
CA TYR A 133 -44.63 -12.22 -12.59
C TYR A 133 -45.42 -11.71 -11.38
N HIS A 134 -45.25 -12.37 -10.23
CA HIS A 134 -45.78 -11.95 -8.95
C HIS A 134 -44.69 -12.04 -7.89
N ILE A 135 -44.43 -10.92 -7.20
CA ILE A 135 -43.50 -10.88 -6.07
C ILE A 135 -44.34 -10.84 -4.80
N THR A 136 -44.19 -11.85 -3.96
CA THR A 136 -44.84 -11.95 -2.64
C THR A 136 -43.81 -11.72 -1.54
N GLU A 137 -44.27 -11.67 -0.29
CA GLU A 137 -43.37 -11.51 0.86
C GLU A 137 -42.36 -12.65 0.99
N ASP A 138 -42.70 -13.88 0.59
CA ASP A 138 -41.88 -15.08 0.83
C ASP A 138 -41.41 -15.78 -0.45
N ALA A 139 -41.87 -15.35 -1.63
CA ALA A 139 -41.54 -16.00 -2.89
C ALA A 139 -41.69 -15.07 -4.11
N ILE A 140 -41.00 -15.42 -5.18
CA ILE A 140 -41.12 -14.81 -6.51
C ILE A 140 -41.67 -15.86 -7.46
N GLU A 141 -42.69 -15.51 -8.23
CA GLU A 141 -43.24 -16.34 -9.30
C GLU A 141 -43.03 -15.65 -10.65
N VAL A 142 -42.48 -16.37 -11.62
CA VAL A 142 -42.36 -15.93 -13.02
C VAL A 142 -42.85 -17.06 -13.91
N ASP A 143 -43.82 -16.77 -14.79
CA ASP A 143 -44.40 -17.74 -15.73
C ASP A 143 -44.87 -19.07 -15.10
N GLY A 144 -45.39 -19.00 -13.86
CA GLY A 144 -45.87 -20.17 -13.10
C GLY A 144 -44.77 -20.94 -12.35
N VAL A 145 -43.50 -20.52 -12.45
CA VAL A 145 -42.39 -21.09 -11.69
C VAL A 145 -42.14 -20.25 -10.44
N VAL A 146 -42.16 -20.90 -9.27
CA VAL A 146 -42.02 -20.25 -7.96
C VAL A 146 -40.63 -20.48 -7.38
N LEU A 147 -39.98 -19.41 -6.94
CA LEU A 147 -38.74 -19.39 -6.16
C LEU A 147 -39.02 -18.82 -4.77
N LYS A 148 -38.94 -19.67 -3.74
CA LYS A 148 -39.15 -19.26 -2.34
C LYS A 148 -37.87 -18.71 -1.73
N LYS A 149 -38.00 -17.83 -0.73
CA LYS A 149 -36.87 -17.44 0.13
C LYS A 149 -36.28 -18.67 0.81
N THR A 150 -34.98 -18.80 0.95
CA THR A 150 -33.92 -17.78 0.74
C THR A 150 -33.40 -17.76 -0.70
N PHE A 151 -33.34 -16.57 -1.32
CA PHE A 151 -32.83 -16.35 -2.68
C PHE A 151 -31.93 -15.12 -2.77
N LEU A 152 -31.13 -15.06 -3.84
CA LEU A 152 -30.33 -13.91 -4.22
C LEU A 152 -31.06 -13.09 -5.29
N GLU A 153 -30.84 -11.78 -5.30
CA GLU A 153 -31.22 -10.85 -6.36
C GLU A 153 -29.94 -10.23 -6.94
N LYS A 154 -29.64 -10.54 -8.20
CA LYS A 154 -28.47 -10.04 -8.93
C LYS A 154 -28.91 -9.06 -10.02
N PRO A 155 -28.27 -7.89 -10.16
CA PRO A 155 -28.56 -7.01 -11.29
C PRO A 155 -28.17 -7.70 -12.59
N VAL A 156 -28.89 -7.43 -13.69
CA VAL A 156 -28.55 -8.00 -15.01
C VAL A 156 -27.18 -7.52 -15.51
N ASP A 157 -26.75 -6.32 -15.11
CA ASP A 157 -25.40 -5.81 -15.37
C ASP A 157 -24.36 -6.57 -14.52
N SER A 158 -23.43 -7.24 -15.19
CA SER A 158 -22.36 -8.02 -14.56
C SER A 158 -21.34 -7.16 -13.81
N GLU A 159 -21.14 -5.91 -14.21
CA GLU A 159 -20.22 -4.97 -13.55
C GLU A 159 -20.84 -4.38 -12.28
N ASN A 160 -22.17 -4.46 -12.14
CA ASN A 160 -22.85 -4.12 -10.91
C ASN A 160 -22.75 -5.29 -9.91
N HIS A 161 -21.97 -5.07 -8.86
CA HIS A 161 -21.71 -6.06 -7.80
C HIS A 161 -22.64 -5.91 -6.58
N ASN A 162 -23.69 -5.09 -6.66
CA ASN A 162 -24.67 -4.92 -5.59
C ASN A 162 -25.69 -6.05 -5.63
N ILE A 163 -25.41 -7.14 -4.91
CA ILE A 163 -26.24 -8.34 -4.88
C ILE A 163 -26.95 -8.41 -3.54
N ASN A 164 -28.26 -8.62 -3.54
CA ASN A 164 -29.05 -8.76 -2.32
C ASN A 164 -29.33 -10.23 -2.03
N ILE A 165 -29.36 -10.61 -0.76
CA ILE A 165 -29.84 -11.91 -0.28
C ILE A 165 -31.06 -11.63 0.60
N TYR A 166 -32.16 -12.35 0.36
CA TYR A 166 -33.38 -12.22 1.13
C TYR A 166 -33.62 -13.48 1.95
N TYR A 167 -33.62 -13.34 3.28
CA TYR A 167 -33.81 -14.46 4.19
C TYR A 167 -35.29 -14.72 4.46
N SER A 168 -35.66 -16.00 4.59
CA SER A 168 -37.02 -16.37 5.02
C SER A 168 -37.28 -15.94 6.46
N LYS A 169 -38.57 -15.83 6.84
CA LYS A 169 -38.96 -15.55 8.24
C LYS A 169 -38.42 -16.60 9.21
N GLU A 170 -38.36 -17.87 8.78
CA GLU A 170 -37.78 -18.97 9.56
C GLU A 170 -36.29 -18.76 9.87
N GLN A 171 -35.58 -18.04 9.00
CA GLN A 171 -34.17 -17.68 9.17
C GLN A 171 -33.97 -16.30 9.85
N GLY A 172 -35.04 -15.70 10.37
CA GLY A 172 -34.99 -14.41 11.09
C GLY A 172 -35.35 -13.18 10.25
N GLY A 173 -35.69 -13.36 8.95
CA GLY A 173 -36.08 -12.27 8.05
C GLY A 173 -34.93 -11.30 7.73
N GLY A 174 -35.28 -10.17 7.11
CA GLY A 174 -34.31 -9.21 6.59
C GLY A 174 -33.50 -9.76 5.43
N GLY A 175 -32.35 -9.13 5.18
CA GLY A 175 -31.50 -9.47 4.06
C GLY A 175 -30.05 -9.08 4.25
N ARG A 176 -29.23 -9.38 3.26
CA ARG A 176 -27.81 -9.04 3.24
C ARG A 176 -27.45 -8.39 1.90
N ARG A 177 -26.75 -7.27 1.96
CA ARG A 177 -26.26 -6.52 0.80
C ARG A 177 -24.80 -6.87 0.56
N LEU A 178 -24.50 -7.51 -0.56
CA LEU A 178 -23.14 -7.74 -1.03
C LEU A 178 -22.74 -6.56 -1.91
N PHE A 179 -21.47 -6.17 -1.82
CA PHE A 179 -20.92 -5.06 -2.58
C PHE A 179 -19.44 -5.28 -2.90
N ARG A 180 -18.92 -4.50 -3.85
CA ARG A 180 -17.48 -4.49 -4.18
C ARG A 180 -16.68 -4.19 -2.90
N LYS A 181 -15.73 -5.06 -2.56
CA LYS A 181 -15.00 -5.01 -1.28
C LYS A 181 -14.48 -3.60 -0.95
N VAL A 182 -14.81 -3.11 0.25
CA VAL A 182 -14.31 -1.86 0.82
C VAL A 182 -13.59 -2.20 2.13
N GLY A 183 -12.27 -2.04 2.16
CA GLY A 183 -11.45 -2.43 3.30
C GLY A 183 -11.55 -3.93 3.63
N ASN A 184 -12.10 -4.27 4.80
CA ASN A 184 -12.28 -5.65 5.27
C ASN A 184 -13.73 -6.15 5.15
N LYS A 185 -14.63 -5.38 4.51
CA LYS A 185 -16.03 -5.75 4.33
C LYS A 185 -16.32 -6.08 2.85
N SER A 186 -17.22 -7.03 2.67
CA SER A 186 -17.71 -7.53 1.38
C SER A 186 -19.24 -7.71 1.33
N SER A 187 -19.89 -7.64 2.49
CA SER A 187 -21.34 -7.56 2.62
C SER A 187 -21.73 -6.98 3.99
N GLU A 188 -23.00 -6.62 4.14
CA GLU A 188 -23.60 -6.19 5.41
C GLU A 188 -25.03 -6.71 5.56
N PHE A 189 -25.42 -7.04 6.80
CA PHE A 189 -26.79 -7.44 7.11
C PHE A 189 -27.68 -6.20 7.28
N ASP A 190 -28.86 -6.24 6.69
CA ASP A 190 -29.87 -5.19 6.74
C ASP A 190 -31.21 -5.82 7.14
N GLN A 191 -31.67 -5.54 8.36
CA GLN A 191 -32.92 -6.07 8.89
C GLN A 191 -34.15 -5.54 8.14
N ASN A 192 -34.04 -4.39 7.47
CA ASN A 192 -35.12 -3.77 6.72
C ASN A 192 -35.18 -4.24 5.27
N LEU A 193 -34.19 -5.00 4.79
CA LEU A 193 -34.15 -5.55 3.44
C LEU A 193 -35.06 -6.78 3.33
N ASN A 194 -36.37 -6.55 3.22
CA ASN A 194 -37.37 -7.62 3.17
C ASN A 194 -37.94 -7.86 1.78
N ASN A 195 -37.97 -6.83 0.93
CA ASN A 195 -38.59 -6.89 -0.39
C ASN A 195 -37.55 -6.69 -1.51
N PRO A 196 -37.66 -7.46 -2.61
CA PRO A 196 -36.95 -7.21 -3.87
C PRO A 196 -37.13 -5.79 -4.41
N ALA A 197 -36.21 -5.36 -5.27
CA ALA A 197 -36.33 -4.09 -5.97
C ALA A 197 -37.56 -4.07 -6.90
N SER A 198 -38.32 -2.96 -6.86
CA SER A 198 -39.54 -2.79 -7.66
C SER A 198 -39.24 -2.34 -9.10
N ASP A 199 -38.11 -1.66 -9.30
CA ASP A 199 -37.61 -1.17 -10.58
C ASP A 199 -36.35 -1.93 -11.04
N GLY A 200 -35.93 -1.72 -12.29
CA GLY A 200 -34.77 -2.40 -12.88
C GLY A 200 -35.02 -3.84 -13.34
N SER A 201 -34.01 -4.45 -13.94
CA SER A 201 -34.02 -5.85 -14.39
C SER A 201 -33.11 -6.69 -13.49
N TRP A 202 -33.59 -7.86 -13.07
CA TRP A 202 -32.92 -8.67 -12.05
C TRP A 202 -32.98 -10.17 -12.35
N ILE A 203 -31.97 -10.88 -11.86
CA ILE A 203 -31.91 -12.34 -11.81
C ILE A 203 -32.11 -12.76 -10.36
N TYR A 204 -33.14 -13.57 -10.12
CA TYR A 204 -33.42 -14.16 -8.83
C TYR A 204 -32.92 -15.59 -8.81
N GLU A 205 -31.95 -15.88 -7.96
CA GLU A 205 -31.25 -17.17 -7.95
C GLU A 205 -31.43 -17.87 -6.60
N GLN A 206 -31.63 -19.19 -6.61
CA GLN A 206 -31.75 -19.96 -5.38
C GLN A 206 -30.47 -19.86 -4.53
N MET A 207 -30.61 -19.63 -3.23
CA MET A 207 -29.45 -19.62 -2.33
C MET A 207 -28.94 -21.05 -2.12
N MET A 208 -27.78 -21.33 -2.69
CA MET A 208 -27.10 -22.61 -2.61
C MET A 208 -26.26 -22.67 -1.33
N LEU A 209 -26.62 -23.53 -0.37
CA LEU A 209 -25.91 -23.68 0.90
C LEU A 209 -24.71 -24.62 0.74
N THR A 210 -23.50 -24.08 0.75
CA THR A 210 -22.25 -24.85 0.71
C THR A 210 -21.91 -25.42 2.08
N GLU A 211 -21.31 -26.62 2.12
CA GLU A 211 -20.93 -27.31 3.36
C GLU A 211 -19.87 -26.53 4.18
N ASN A 212 -18.92 -25.87 3.51
CA ASN A 212 -17.81 -25.16 4.15
C ASN A 212 -17.96 -23.63 4.16
N SER A 213 -19.06 -23.07 3.64
CA SER A 213 -19.23 -21.61 3.48
C SER A 213 -18.12 -20.94 2.66
N GLU A 214 -17.68 -21.62 1.60
CA GLU A 214 -16.57 -21.19 0.72
C GLU A 214 -17.02 -21.11 -0.73
N ASP A 215 -16.51 -20.10 -1.45
CA ASP A 215 -16.61 -20.02 -2.90
C ASP A 215 -15.33 -20.62 -3.51
N VAL A 216 -15.47 -21.42 -4.58
CA VAL A 216 -14.35 -21.88 -5.40
C VAL A 216 -14.12 -20.86 -6.52
N LYS A 217 -12.93 -20.27 -6.57
CA LYS A 217 -12.47 -19.42 -7.68
C LYS A 217 -11.66 -20.28 -8.64
N VAL A 218 -12.10 -20.35 -9.89
CA VAL A 218 -11.46 -21.16 -10.93
C VAL A 218 -10.83 -20.26 -11.98
N TYR A 219 -9.62 -20.61 -12.44
CA TYR A 219 -8.83 -19.87 -13.42
C TYR A 219 -8.33 -20.82 -14.49
N THR A 220 -8.73 -20.59 -15.73
CA THR A 220 -8.38 -21.42 -16.89
C THR A 220 -7.25 -20.81 -17.70
N ILE A 221 -6.45 -21.66 -18.34
CA ILE A 221 -5.49 -21.30 -19.40
C ILE A 221 -5.77 -22.23 -20.57
N GLY A 222 -6.75 -21.83 -21.37
CA GLY A 222 -7.42 -22.65 -22.35
C GLY A 222 -8.19 -23.79 -21.68
N PRO A 223 -8.74 -24.71 -22.48
CA PRO A 223 -9.48 -25.86 -21.96
C PRO A 223 -8.59 -26.92 -21.29
N ALA A 224 -7.27 -26.83 -21.44
CA ALA A 224 -6.33 -27.88 -21.03
C ALA A 224 -5.73 -27.68 -19.63
N PHE A 225 -5.76 -26.46 -19.09
CA PHE A 225 -5.19 -26.17 -17.78
C PHE A 225 -6.17 -25.35 -16.93
N VAL A 226 -6.24 -25.71 -15.66
CA VAL A 226 -7.09 -25.05 -14.68
C VAL A 226 -6.43 -25.04 -13.31
N HIS A 227 -6.54 -23.90 -12.63
CA HIS A 227 -6.16 -23.70 -11.23
C HIS A 227 -7.39 -23.28 -10.43
N ALA A 228 -7.50 -23.74 -9.18
CA ALA A 228 -8.62 -23.38 -8.32
C ALA A 228 -8.17 -23.04 -6.90
N GLU A 229 -8.86 -22.07 -6.31
CA GLU A 229 -8.64 -21.62 -4.94
C GLU A 229 -9.97 -21.44 -4.21
N THR A 230 -10.07 -21.89 -2.96
CA THR A 230 -11.20 -21.52 -2.11
C THR A 230 -10.95 -20.22 -1.37
N ARG A 231 -12.05 -19.51 -1.10
CA ARG A 231 -12.08 -18.36 -0.20
C ARG A 231 -13.38 -18.37 0.60
N LYS A 232 -13.40 -17.68 1.73
CA LYS A 232 -14.62 -17.48 2.51
C LYS A 232 -15.69 -16.78 1.67
N SER A 233 -16.90 -17.33 1.67
CA SER A 233 -18.04 -16.75 0.94
C SER A 233 -18.44 -15.40 1.55
N PRO A 234 -18.76 -14.37 0.73
CA PRO A 234 -19.25 -13.09 1.22
C PRO A 234 -20.65 -13.18 1.85
N THR A 235 -21.35 -14.30 1.66
CA THR A 235 -22.72 -14.56 2.11
C THR A 235 -22.83 -14.85 3.62
N VAL A 236 -21.70 -15.09 4.30
CA VAL A 236 -21.64 -15.48 5.73
C VAL A 236 -21.80 -14.27 6.66
N ASP A 237 -20.71 -13.54 6.92
CA ASP A 237 -20.68 -12.36 7.81
C ASP A 237 -20.19 -11.09 7.10
N GLY A 238 -19.73 -11.21 5.86
CA GLY A 238 -19.16 -10.12 5.07
C GLY A 238 -17.72 -9.75 5.41
N LEU A 239 -17.08 -10.40 6.39
CA LEU A 239 -15.70 -10.12 6.81
C LEU A 239 -14.70 -10.88 5.94
N VAL A 240 -13.78 -10.12 5.34
CA VAL A 240 -12.68 -10.65 4.53
C VAL A 240 -11.53 -11.10 5.46
N LYS A 241 -11.24 -12.40 5.48
CA LYS A 241 -10.09 -12.94 6.20
C LYS A 241 -8.80 -12.56 5.49
N ARG A 242 -7.85 -11.95 6.20
CA ARG A 242 -6.55 -11.55 5.65
C ARG A 242 -5.39 -12.18 6.42
N ASN A 243 -4.30 -12.46 5.72
CA ASN A 243 -3.05 -12.91 6.32
C ASN A 243 -2.29 -11.72 6.97
N THR A 244 -1.13 -11.99 7.55
CA THR A 244 -0.27 -10.98 8.18
C THR A 244 0.24 -9.92 7.22
N GLU A 245 0.24 -10.18 5.91
CA GLU A 245 0.60 -9.22 4.85
C GLU A 245 -0.61 -8.39 4.37
N GLY A 246 -1.79 -8.59 4.97
CA GLY A 246 -3.02 -7.93 4.55
C GLY A 246 -3.62 -8.47 3.24
N LYS A 247 -3.14 -9.60 2.71
CA LYS A 247 -3.74 -10.28 1.54
C LYS A 247 -4.90 -11.16 1.99
N GLU A 248 -5.96 -11.23 1.19
CA GLU A 248 -7.07 -12.16 1.45
C GLU A 248 -6.56 -13.60 1.49
N ILE A 249 -6.97 -14.34 2.53
CA ILE A 249 -6.59 -15.74 2.69
C ILE A 249 -7.31 -16.57 1.63
N ARG A 250 -6.54 -17.39 0.92
CA ARG A 250 -7.01 -18.34 -0.08
C ARG A 250 -6.30 -19.65 0.10
N TYR A 251 -6.97 -20.75 -0.23
CA TYR A 251 -6.41 -22.09 -0.17
C TYR A 251 -6.50 -22.74 -1.54
N ILE A 252 -5.40 -23.32 -2.01
CA ILE A 252 -5.43 -24.10 -3.26
C ILE A 252 -6.37 -25.29 -3.05
N THR A 253 -7.22 -25.56 -4.04
CA THR A 253 -8.14 -26.71 -4.01
C THR A 253 -8.04 -27.48 -5.31
N GLU A 254 -8.12 -28.80 -5.21
CA GLU A 254 -8.16 -29.66 -6.39
C GLU A 254 -9.58 -29.66 -6.98
N LEU A 255 -9.65 -29.68 -8.31
CA LEU A 255 -10.90 -29.85 -9.05
C LEU A 255 -11.15 -31.32 -9.38
N THR A 256 -12.41 -31.74 -9.26
CA THR A 256 -12.87 -33.04 -9.74
C THR A 256 -12.82 -33.12 -11.28
N ASP A 257 -12.91 -34.31 -11.85
CA ASP A 257 -12.96 -34.47 -13.31
C ASP A 257 -14.18 -33.77 -13.94
N GLU A 258 -15.32 -33.78 -13.25
CA GLU A 258 -16.52 -33.03 -13.66
C GLU A 258 -16.24 -31.52 -13.66
N GLU A 259 -15.61 -30.98 -12.62
CA GLU A 259 -15.26 -29.56 -12.53
C GLU A 259 -14.22 -29.15 -13.57
N ARG A 260 -13.28 -30.03 -13.93
CA ARG A 260 -12.33 -29.80 -15.03
C ARG A 260 -13.06 -29.75 -16.38
N GLN A 261 -14.02 -30.64 -16.61
CA GLN A 261 -14.86 -30.59 -17.81
C GLN A 261 -15.72 -29.32 -17.86
N ILE A 262 -16.32 -28.91 -16.74
CA ILE A 262 -17.03 -27.62 -16.61
C ILE A 262 -16.08 -26.48 -16.98
N SER A 263 -14.87 -26.46 -16.42
CA SER A 263 -13.87 -25.43 -16.69
C SER A 263 -13.50 -25.34 -18.18
N ALA A 264 -13.30 -26.50 -18.82
CA ALA A 264 -13.02 -26.57 -20.25
C ALA A 264 -14.20 -26.06 -21.09
N LYS A 265 -15.43 -26.43 -20.74
CA LYS A 265 -16.65 -25.92 -21.39
C LYS A 265 -16.81 -24.41 -21.23
N VAL A 266 -16.56 -23.86 -20.04
CA VAL A 266 -16.63 -22.41 -19.81
C VAL A 266 -15.60 -21.68 -20.66
N SER A 267 -14.34 -22.10 -20.64
CA SER A 267 -13.29 -21.46 -21.46
C SER A 267 -13.62 -21.50 -22.96
N ALA A 268 -14.11 -22.64 -23.46
CA ALA A 268 -14.51 -22.80 -24.85
C ALA A 268 -15.77 -22.01 -25.22
N ALA A 269 -16.83 -22.03 -24.40
CA ALA A 269 -18.10 -21.40 -24.72
C ALA A 269 -17.98 -19.87 -24.85
N PHE A 270 -17.11 -19.24 -24.06
CA PHE A 270 -16.90 -17.79 -24.08
C PHE A 270 -15.73 -17.34 -24.95
N GLY A 271 -15.00 -18.26 -25.60
CA GLY A 271 -13.81 -17.91 -26.39
C GLY A 271 -12.72 -17.22 -25.56
N GLN A 272 -12.67 -17.49 -24.25
CA GLN A 272 -11.74 -16.89 -23.30
C GLN A 272 -10.71 -17.93 -22.88
N MET A 273 -9.50 -17.88 -23.44
CA MET A 273 -8.41 -18.79 -23.05
C MET A 273 -8.01 -18.51 -21.60
N ILE A 274 -7.80 -17.26 -21.23
CA ILE A 274 -7.58 -16.87 -19.84
C ILE A 274 -8.92 -16.43 -19.27
N CYS A 275 -9.58 -17.31 -18.52
CA CYS A 275 -10.90 -17.06 -17.97
C CYS A 275 -10.97 -17.40 -16.48
N GLY A 276 -11.48 -16.46 -15.68
CA GLY A 276 -11.85 -16.66 -14.28
C GLY A 276 -13.36 -16.81 -14.11
N PHE A 277 -13.78 -17.73 -13.26
CA PHE A 277 -15.18 -17.91 -12.91
C PHE A 277 -15.34 -18.48 -11.49
N ASP A 278 -16.56 -18.43 -10.98
CA ASP A 278 -16.89 -18.81 -9.62
C ASP A 278 -17.79 -20.05 -9.61
N LEU A 279 -17.53 -20.93 -8.66
CA LEU A 279 -18.22 -22.21 -8.51
C LEU A 279 -18.58 -22.47 -7.05
N LEU A 280 -19.76 -23.07 -6.84
CA LEU A 280 -20.22 -23.57 -5.54
C LEU A 280 -20.32 -25.09 -5.57
N ARG A 281 -19.80 -25.74 -4.52
CA ARG A 281 -19.94 -27.18 -4.27
C ARG A 281 -21.09 -27.40 -3.28
N VAL A 282 -22.14 -28.08 -3.72
CA VAL A 282 -23.34 -28.36 -2.92
C VAL A 282 -23.78 -29.80 -3.13
N GLN A 283 -23.82 -30.59 -2.05
CA GLN A 283 -24.31 -31.98 -2.06
C GLN A 283 -23.66 -32.83 -3.17
N GLY A 284 -22.34 -32.74 -3.30
CA GLY A 284 -21.56 -33.49 -4.29
C GLY A 284 -21.70 -33.01 -5.75
N LYS A 285 -22.40 -31.88 -6.00
CA LYS A 285 -22.51 -31.25 -7.32
C LYS A 285 -21.86 -29.88 -7.33
N SER A 286 -21.48 -29.44 -8.52
CA SER A 286 -20.80 -28.17 -8.72
C SER A 286 -21.57 -27.25 -9.68
N TYR A 287 -21.79 -26.00 -9.26
CA TYR A 287 -22.61 -25.01 -9.98
C TYR A 287 -21.80 -23.75 -10.23
N VAL A 288 -21.75 -23.29 -11.49
CA VAL A 288 -21.15 -22.01 -11.85
C VAL A 288 -22.10 -20.88 -11.48
N ILE A 289 -21.60 -19.87 -10.78
CA ILE A 289 -22.41 -18.75 -10.26
C ILE A 289 -22.06 -17.39 -10.86
N ASP A 290 -20.89 -17.27 -11.49
CA ASP A 290 -20.38 -16.04 -12.11
C ASP A 290 -19.24 -16.37 -13.09
N VAL A 291 -19.19 -15.69 -14.23
CA VAL A 291 -18.10 -15.81 -15.22
C VAL A 291 -17.53 -14.42 -15.46
N ASN A 292 -16.26 -14.21 -15.11
CA ASN A 292 -15.63 -12.88 -15.10
C ASN A 292 -14.86 -12.58 -16.40
N GLY A 293 -14.57 -13.59 -17.22
CA GLY A 293 -13.63 -13.44 -18.34
C GLY A 293 -12.20 -13.28 -17.84
N TRP A 294 -11.47 -12.29 -18.34
CA TRP A 294 -10.04 -12.14 -18.08
C TRP A 294 -9.67 -12.03 -16.59
N SER A 295 -8.94 -13.04 -16.08
CA SER A 295 -8.53 -13.08 -14.66
C SER A 295 -7.29 -13.95 -14.45
N PHE A 296 -6.41 -13.52 -13.54
CA PHE A 296 -5.20 -14.25 -13.15
C PHE A 296 -5.19 -14.59 -11.66
N VAL A 297 -4.54 -15.71 -11.34
CA VAL A 297 -4.14 -16.06 -9.98
C VAL A 297 -3.11 -15.06 -9.45
N LYS A 298 -3.12 -14.80 -8.14
CA LYS A 298 -2.25 -13.82 -7.48
C LYS A 298 -1.32 -14.51 -6.48
N GLY A 299 -0.01 -14.25 -6.58
CA GLY A 299 1.00 -14.74 -5.64
C GLY A 299 1.33 -16.24 -5.78
N ASN A 300 1.11 -16.83 -6.95
CA ASN A 300 1.40 -18.24 -7.21
C ASN A 300 2.39 -18.34 -8.38
N GLU A 301 3.64 -18.71 -8.08
CA GLU A 301 4.72 -18.79 -9.07
C GLU A 301 4.49 -19.92 -10.08
N ASP A 302 4.04 -21.11 -9.63
CA ASP A 302 3.75 -22.25 -10.50
C ASP A 302 2.71 -21.91 -11.57
N TYR A 303 1.65 -21.18 -11.18
CA TYR A 303 0.66 -20.67 -12.12
C TYR A 303 1.27 -19.68 -13.12
N TYR A 304 2.18 -18.81 -12.68
CA TYR A 304 2.85 -17.86 -13.57
C TYR A 304 3.75 -18.56 -14.60
N ASP A 305 4.49 -19.58 -14.15
CA ASP A 305 5.32 -20.41 -15.01
C ASP A 305 4.47 -21.18 -16.04
N GLU A 306 3.41 -21.84 -15.59
CA GLU A 306 2.53 -22.61 -16.46
C GLU A 306 1.77 -21.72 -17.45
N CYS A 307 1.29 -20.55 -17.01
CA CYS A 307 0.65 -19.58 -17.89
C CYS A 307 1.59 -19.10 -18.99
N ALA A 308 2.79 -18.66 -18.63
CA ALA A 308 3.78 -18.17 -19.57
C ALA A 308 4.18 -19.26 -20.58
N ARG A 309 4.41 -20.49 -20.11
CA ARG A 309 4.76 -21.64 -20.95
C ARG A 309 3.65 -21.96 -21.95
N ARG A 310 2.41 -22.10 -21.49
CA ARG A 310 1.25 -22.46 -22.33
C ARG A 310 0.91 -21.39 -23.37
N LEU A 311 0.97 -20.11 -22.99
CA LEU A 311 0.79 -19.01 -23.93
C LEU A 311 1.88 -19.06 -25.00
N SER A 312 3.15 -19.21 -24.60
CA SER A 312 4.28 -19.30 -25.53
C SER A 312 4.15 -20.48 -26.50
N GLU A 313 3.77 -21.66 -26.01
CA GLU A 313 3.50 -22.82 -26.86
C GLU A 313 2.36 -22.58 -27.84
N THR A 314 1.29 -21.93 -27.37
CA THR A 314 0.11 -21.60 -28.19
C THR A 314 0.48 -20.62 -29.30
N PHE A 315 1.27 -19.59 -29.00
CA PHE A 315 1.79 -18.63 -29.96
C PHE A 315 2.68 -19.29 -31.01
N LEU A 316 3.63 -20.11 -30.60
CA LEU A 316 4.51 -20.81 -31.54
C LEU A 316 3.73 -21.80 -32.43
N ARG A 317 2.74 -22.50 -31.88
CA ARG A 317 1.86 -23.40 -32.66
C ARG A 317 0.98 -22.64 -33.64
N SER A 318 0.48 -21.45 -33.28
CA SER A 318 -0.37 -20.68 -34.19
C SER A 318 0.42 -20.14 -35.37
N VAL A 319 1.71 -19.80 -35.19
CA VAL A 319 2.64 -19.46 -36.28
C VAL A 319 2.83 -20.65 -37.23
N GLN A 320 3.04 -21.87 -36.72
CA GLN A 320 3.23 -23.07 -37.55
C GLN A 320 2.01 -23.42 -38.42
N ARG A 321 0.80 -23.05 -37.98
CA ARG A 321 -0.46 -23.34 -38.69
C ARG A 321 -0.84 -22.27 -39.71
N ARG A 322 -0.18 -21.11 -39.69
CA ARG A 322 -0.39 -20.04 -40.67
C ARG A 322 0.50 -20.31 -41.89
N PRO A 323 -0.02 -20.32 -43.12
CA PRO A 323 0.82 -20.31 -44.31
C PRO A 323 1.78 -19.12 -44.22
N SER A 324 3.07 -19.30 -44.53
CA SER A 324 4.12 -18.27 -44.43
C SER A 324 3.91 -17.02 -45.31
N THR A 325 2.72 -16.82 -45.87
CA THR A 325 2.39 -15.82 -46.88
C THR A 325 1.21 -14.89 -46.53
N THR A 326 0.65 -14.95 -45.31
CA THR A 326 -0.43 -14.02 -44.86
C THR A 326 -0.10 -13.17 -43.64
N LEU A 327 1.15 -13.12 -43.21
CA LEU A 327 1.64 -11.94 -42.52
C LEU A 327 1.64 -10.83 -43.56
N HIS A 328 0.58 -10.03 -43.65
CA HIS A 328 0.70 -8.74 -44.30
C HIS A 328 1.90 -8.07 -43.64
N ASP A 329 2.94 -7.74 -44.43
CA ASP A 329 4.09 -7.01 -43.93
C ASP A 329 3.56 -5.85 -43.09
N ILE A 330 3.83 -5.87 -41.78
CA ILE A 330 3.41 -4.81 -40.87
C ILE A 330 3.95 -3.52 -41.50
N PRO A 331 3.10 -2.57 -41.92
CA PRO A 331 3.57 -1.37 -42.60
C PRO A 331 4.67 -0.72 -41.78
N ARG A 332 5.79 -0.34 -42.43
CA ARG A 332 6.97 0.18 -41.71
C ARG A 332 6.60 1.24 -40.69
N GLY A 333 5.71 2.18 -41.01
CA GLY A 333 5.30 3.26 -40.10
C GLY A 333 4.70 2.84 -38.75
N ILE A 334 4.28 1.59 -38.59
CA ILE A 334 3.66 1.05 -37.37
C ILE A 334 4.30 -0.26 -36.91
N ALA A 335 5.47 -0.56 -37.46
CA ALA A 335 6.26 -1.68 -37.03
C ALA A 335 6.64 -1.51 -35.53
N PRO A 336 6.85 -2.60 -34.78
CA PRO A 336 7.19 -2.56 -33.35
C PRO A 336 8.33 -1.61 -32.98
N GLU A 337 9.27 -1.38 -33.90
CA GLU A 337 10.38 -0.43 -33.76
C GLU A 337 9.95 1.04 -33.77
N ASN A 338 8.82 1.36 -34.40
CA ASN A 338 8.25 2.71 -34.53
C ASN A 338 7.15 3.00 -33.50
N SER A 339 6.88 2.05 -32.60
CA SER A 339 5.96 2.29 -31.48
C SER A 339 6.57 3.29 -30.49
N TRP A 340 5.71 4.02 -29.76
CA TRP A 340 6.15 4.79 -28.61
C TRP A 340 6.86 3.86 -27.61
N ARG A 341 8.14 4.13 -27.34
CA ARG A 341 8.94 3.41 -26.34
C ARG A 341 9.42 4.38 -25.28
N LEU A 342 9.57 3.89 -24.06
CA LEU A 342 10.08 4.68 -22.96
C LEU A 342 11.56 5.04 -23.21
N LYS A 343 11.86 6.30 -23.52
CA LYS A 343 13.22 6.80 -23.79
C LYS A 343 14.06 7.03 -22.53
N GLY A 344 13.44 7.20 -21.38
CA GLY A 344 14.19 7.36 -20.15
C GLY A 344 13.34 7.19 -18.90
N PHE A 345 14.00 6.85 -17.81
CA PHE A 345 13.38 6.69 -16.51
C PHE A 345 14.16 7.48 -15.46
N ALA A 346 13.50 8.49 -14.87
CA ALA A 346 14.01 9.21 -13.71
C ALA A 346 13.16 8.88 -12.47
N GLY A 347 13.80 8.53 -11.35
CA GLY A 347 13.08 8.18 -10.12
C GLY A 347 13.75 8.73 -8.87
N VAL A 348 12.95 9.28 -7.95
CA VAL A 348 13.41 9.74 -6.63
C VAL A 348 12.87 8.81 -5.55
N PHE A 349 13.76 8.24 -4.75
CA PHE A 349 13.45 7.25 -3.74
C PHE A 349 13.87 7.76 -2.37
N ARG A 350 13.01 7.59 -1.37
CA ARG A 350 13.41 7.71 0.03
C ARG A 350 14.09 6.42 0.51
N HIS A 351 14.89 6.52 1.57
CA HIS A 351 15.47 5.34 2.20
C HIS A 351 14.39 4.33 2.66
N ALA A 352 14.77 3.05 2.74
CA ALA A 352 13.92 1.99 3.27
C ALA A 352 13.84 2.01 4.81
N ASP A 353 13.18 1.02 5.41
CA ASP A 353 13.00 0.92 6.86
C ASP A 353 14.32 0.98 7.65
N ARG A 354 14.25 1.61 8.83
CA ARG A 354 15.41 1.93 9.67
C ARG A 354 15.05 2.01 11.14
N THR A 355 16.05 1.90 12.02
CA THR A 355 15.86 2.11 13.47
C THR A 355 15.54 3.58 13.79
N PRO A 356 14.78 3.88 14.86
CA PRO A 356 14.56 5.25 15.31
C PRO A 356 15.88 5.97 15.58
N LYS A 357 16.00 7.20 15.08
CA LYS A 357 17.20 8.00 15.24
C LYS A 357 17.07 8.85 16.49
N ASN A 358 17.99 8.66 17.42
CA ASN A 358 18.04 9.42 18.66
C ASN A 358 19.11 10.50 18.61
N LYS A 359 18.91 11.55 19.40
CA LYS A 359 19.87 12.64 19.57
C LYS A 359 19.85 13.17 20.99
N TYR A 360 21.03 13.49 21.51
CA TYR A 360 21.23 14.27 22.72
C TYR A 360 22.05 15.52 22.38
N LYS A 361 21.59 16.68 22.84
CA LYS A 361 22.18 17.98 22.50
C LYS A 361 22.47 18.76 23.77
N ILE A 362 23.70 19.22 23.89
CA ILE A 362 24.11 20.17 24.94
C ILE A 362 24.78 21.38 24.30
N SER A 363 24.73 22.51 25.01
CA SER A 363 25.49 23.71 24.67
C SER A 363 26.36 24.07 25.85
N LEU A 364 27.64 24.34 25.60
CA LEU A 364 28.64 24.62 26.63
C LEU A 364 29.78 25.47 26.07
N ILE A 365 30.57 26.06 26.95
CA ILE A 365 31.83 26.74 26.62
C ILE A 365 32.89 26.11 27.53
N ALA A 366 33.60 25.10 27.03
CA ALA A 366 34.64 24.43 27.81
C ALA A 366 35.87 24.17 26.96
N GLN A 367 37.04 24.55 27.47
CA GLN A 367 38.31 24.44 26.76
C GLN A 367 38.60 23.02 26.23
N PRO A 368 38.34 21.93 26.96
CA PRO A 368 38.52 20.57 26.43
C PRO A 368 37.72 20.30 25.14
N PHE A 369 36.51 20.86 25.01
CA PHE A 369 35.71 20.75 23.79
C PHE A 369 36.13 21.73 22.69
N VAL A 370 36.68 22.90 23.05
CA VAL A 370 37.29 23.83 22.07
C VAL A 370 38.49 23.17 21.40
N ASN A 371 39.30 22.46 22.18
CA ASN A 371 40.48 21.75 21.67
C ASN A 371 40.11 20.68 20.63
N LEU A 372 38.93 20.05 20.74
CA LEU A 372 38.43 19.09 19.76
C LEU A 372 38.16 19.71 18.38
N LEU A 373 38.05 21.03 18.26
CA LEU A 373 37.88 21.68 16.96
C LEU A 373 39.19 21.80 16.18
N GLU A 374 40.35 21.69 16.85
CA GLU A 374 41.68 21.86 16.23
C GLU A 374 41.79 23.16 15.41
N GLY A 375 41.16 24.25 15.89
CA GLY A 375 41.13 25.55 15.22
C GLY A 375 40.07 25.68 14.10
N SER A 376 39.29 24.63 13.81
CA SER A 376 38.19 24.69 12.84
C SER A 376 37.09 25.66 13.28
N THR A 377 36.69 26.55 12.37
CA THR A 377 35.51 27.43 12.51
C THR A 377 34.21 26.76 12.05
N LYS A 378 34.29 25.51 11.55
CA LYS A 378 33.16 24.72 11.04
C LYS A 378 32.88 23.52 11.94
N GLU A 379 31.70 22.91 11.76
CA GLU A 379 31.30 21.70 12.50
C GLU A 379 32.31 20.54 12.26
N VAL A 380 32.74 19.89 13.35
CA VAL A 380 33.58 18.70 13.33
C VAL A 380 32.74 17.48 13.73
N VAL A 381 32.87 16.37 13.01
CA VAL A 381 32.07 15.15 13.22
C VAL A 381 32.96 13.95 13.53
N PHE A 382 32.85 13.43 14.75
CA PHE A 382 33.53 12.25 15.25
C PHE A 382 32.67 11.00 15.02
N ARG A 383 33.20 9.99 14.34
CA ARG A 383 32.46 8.76 13.97
C ARG A 383 33.17 7.47 14.37
N GLN A 384 34.51 7.46 14.32
CA GLN A 384 35.29 6.27 14.60
C GLN A 384 35.45 6.05 16.11
N LYS A 385 35.64 4.81 16.56
CA LYS A 385 35.73 4.47 17.99
C LYS A 385 36.81 5.30 18.72
N HIS A 386 38.01 5.42 18.14
CA HIS A 386 39.08 6.24 18.72
C HIS A 386 38.72 7.74 18.78
N GLN A 387 37.98 8.26 17.79
CA GLN A 387 37.50 9.63 17.75
C GLN A 387 36.44 9.90 18.83
N LEU A 388 35.52 8.96 19.04
CA LEU A 388 34.53 9.05 20.11
C LEU A 388 35.20 9.01 21.49
N GLN A 389 36.29 8.24 21.63
CA GLN A 389 37.09 8.21 22.86
C GLN A 389 37.74 9.57 23.17
N LEU A 390 38.15 10.34 22.16
CA LEU A 390 38.65 11.72 22.37
C LEU A 390 37.57 12.61 23.00
N VAL A 391 36.32 12.45 22.58
CA VAL A 391 35.19 13.19 23.16
C VAL A 391 34.94 12.76 24.61
N ILE A 392 34.98 11.45 24.90
CA ILE A 392 34.87 10.93 26.28
C ILE A 392 35.99 11.49 27.17
N ASN A 393 37.22 11.56 26.65
CA ASN A 393 38.35 12.15 27.36
C ASN A 393 38.14 13.65 27.65
N ALA A 394 37.62 14.41 26.68
CA ALA A 394 37.27 15.81 26.88
C ALA A 394 36.18 15.99 27.96
N ILE A 395 35.16 15.12 27.98
CA ILE A 395 34.13 15.13 29.02
C ILE A 395 34.73 14.85 30.40
N ASN A 396 35.60 13.83 30.51
CA ASN A 396 36.28 13.50 31.76
C ASN A 396 37.13 14.67 32.27
N GLN A 397 37.79 15.41 31.39
CA GLN A 397 38.52 16.62 31.75
C GLN A 397 37.58 17.72 32.26
N CYS A 398 36.44 17.96 31.58
CA CYS A 398 35.46 18.94 32.03
C CYS A 398 34.87 18.59 33.42
N LEU A 399 34.56 17.32 33.67
CA LEU A 399 34.05 16.84 34.96
C LEU A 399 35.10 16.96 36.07
N LYS A 400 36.37 16.63 35.78
CA LYS A 400 37.47 16.83 36.74
C LYS A 400 37.68 18.30 37.11
N LEU A 401 37.52 19.20 36.15
CA LEU A 401 37.65 20.64 36.32
C LEU A 401 36.40 21.31 36.92
N LYS A 402 35.33 20.54 37.21
CA LYS A 402 34.04 21.01 37.73
C LYS A 402 33.47 22.21 36.95
N LEU A 403 33.60 22.14 35.61
CA LEU A 403 33.06 23.18 34.72
C LEU A 403 31.52 23.12 34.71
N GLU A 404 30.86 24.21 34.30
CA GLU A 404 29.40 24.32 34.26
C GLU A 404 28.71 23.11 33.60
N HIS A 405 27.51 22.77 34.09
CA HIS A 405 26.63 21.71 33.58
C HIS A 405 27.09 20.25 33.84
N GLU A 406 27.63 19.95 35.02
CA GLU A 406 28.05 18.58 35.42
C GLU A 406 27.00 17.51 35.12
N ASN A 407 25.72 17.72 35.47
CA ASN A 407 24.65 16.74 35.21
C ASN A 407 24.46 16.42 33.72
N LYS A 408 24.59 17.44 32.85
CA LYS A 408 24.46 17.26 31.38
C LYS A 408 25.70 16.59 30.79
N LEU A 409 26.88 16.88 31.34
CA LEU A 409 28.14 16.23 30.96
C LEU A 409 28.18 14.76 31.42
N ALA A 410 27.68 14.45 32.61
CA ALA A 410 27.54 13.10 33.12
C ALA A 410 26.58 12.28 32.25
N ALA A 411 25.41 12.83 31.91
CA ALA A 411 24.48 12.19 30.98
C ALA A 411 25.11 11.98 29.59
N LEU A 412 25.84 12.96 29.07
CA LEU A 412 26.56 12.83 27.80
C LEU A 412 27.62 11.71 27.84
N LYS A 413 28.37 11.61 28.94
CA LYS A 413 29.36 10.55 29.16
C LYS A 413 28.70 9.18 29.17
N GLU A 414 27.64 9.02 29.96
CA GLU A 414 26.89 7.77 30.07
C GLU A 414 26.35 7.32 28.70
N ILE A 415 25.79 8.24 27.92
CA ILE A 415 25.33 7.96 26.56
C ILE A 415 26.51 7.47 25.70
N LEU A 416 27.64 8.16 25.69
CA LEU A 416 28.76 7.76 24.85
C LEU A 416 29.39 6.44 25.30
N GLU A 417 29.56 6.19 26.59
CA GLU A 417 30.09 4.93 27.11
C GLU A 417 29.18 3.75 26.77
N ARG A 418 27.85 3.92 26.80
CA ARG A 418 26.90 2.87 26.44
C ARG A 418 26.72 2.67 24.94
N LYS A 419 26.95 3.71 24.13
CA LYS A 419 26.51 3.74 22.73
C LYS A 419 27.67 3.87 21.73
N CYS A 420 28.92 4.05 22.16
CA CYS A 420 30.07 4.22 21.27
C CYS A 420 30.31 3.02 20.34
N ASP A 421 29.94 1.81 20.79
CA ASP A 421 30.05 0.58 20.02
C ASP A 421 28.84 0.34 19.10
N LEU A 422 27.76 1.13 19.23
CA LEU A 422 26.62 1.01 18.33
C LEU A 422 26.96 1.57 16.94
N PRO A 423 26.57 0.85 15.87
CA PRO A 423 26.73 1.36 14.51
C PRO A 423 26.04 2.72 14.32
N GLY A 424 26.75 3.64 13.66
CA GLY A 424 26.22 4.95 13.30
C GLY A 424 26.28 6.01 14.41
N THR A 425 26.72 5.65 15.62
CA THR A 425 26.96 6.63 16.69
C THR A 425 27.98 7.68 16.25
N LYS A 426 27.61 8.95 16.39
CA LYS A 426 28.47 10.08 16.03
C LYS A 426 28.28 11.26 16.98
N VAL A 427 29.36 12.00 17.21
CA VAL A 427 29.34 13.28 17.92
C VAL A 427 29.60 14.38 16.90
N GLN A 428 28.75 15.41 16.89
CA GLN A 428 29.00 16.63 16.12
C GLN A 428 29.27 17.77 17.09
N VAL A 429 30.44 18.39 16.98
CA VAL A 429 30.81 19.59 17.75
C VAL A 429 30.74 20.78 16.81
N LYS A 430 29.78 21.67 17.05
CA LYS A 430 29.51 22.83 16.22
C LYS A 430 29.84 24.12 16.97
N PRO A 431 30.83 24.91 16.54
CA PRO A 431 31.06 26.23 17.09
C PRO A 431 29.96 27.20 16.64
N ILE A 432 29.51 28.04 17.57
CA ILE A 432 28.55 29.12 17.33
C ILE A 432 29.25 30.42 17.71
N TYR A 433 29.53 31.23 16.70
CA TYR A 433 30.13 32.55 16.86
C TYR A 433 29.06 33.62 17.00
N ASP A 434 29.40 34.67 17.73
CA ASP A 434 28.61 35.89 17.78
C ASP A 434 28.70 36.63 16.43
N LYS A 435 27.57 37.15 15.94
CA LYS A 435 27.49 37.73 14.58
C LYS A 435 28.23 39.06 14.45
N GLU A 436 28.38 39.81 15.55
CA GLU A 436 28.98 41.15 15.54
C GLU A 436 30.45 41.10 15.94
N SER A 437 30.76 40.39 17.01
CA SER A 437 32.13 40.33 17.57
C SER A 437 33.01 39.24 16.95
N ASN A 438 32.44 38.32 16.17
CA ASN A 438 33.08 37.13 15.61
C ASN A 438 33.82 36.25 16.64
N LYS A 439 33.51 36.41 17.94
CA LYS A 439 34.05 35.60 19.03
C LYS A 439 33.21 34.36 19.24
N LEU A 440 33.85 33.26 19.68
CA LEU A 440 33.16 32.02 19.98
C LEU A 440 32.20 32.24 21.15
N ARG A 441 30.89 32.16 20.88
CA ARG A 441 29.85 32.35 21.88
C ARG A 441 29.53 31.06 22.62
N LYS A 442 29.43 29.93 21.91
CA LYS A 442 29.16 28.60 22.51
C LYS A 442 29.51 27.46 21.57
N LEU A 443 29.79 26.30 22.15
CA LEU A 443 29.86 25.03 21.43
C LEU A 443 28.54 24.28 21.60
N GLN A 444 27.98 23.80 20.49
CA GLN A 444 26.88 22.87 20.50
C GLN A 444 27.40 21.45 20.23
N VAL A 445 27.25 20.57 21.21
CA VAL A 445 27.65 19.16 21.10
C VAL A 445 26.39 18.33 20.89
N ASN A 446 26.33 17.59 19.78
CA ASN A 446 25.23 16.73 19.41
C ASN A 446 25.71 15.29 19.29
N VAL A 447 25.24 14.40 20.16
CA VAL A 447 25.41 12.95 19.98
C VAL A 447 24.18 12.41 19.28
N LYS A 448 24.40 11.60 18.23
CA LYS A 448 23.34 10.98 17.44
C LYS A 448 23.65 9.50 17.27
N TRP A 449 22.66 8.65 17.46
CA TRP A 449 22.74 7.20 17.27
C TRP A 449 21.43 6.65 16.71
N GLY A 450 21.45 5.41 16.23
CA GLY A 450 20.32 4.82 15.49
C GLY A 450 20.15 5.44 14.09
N GLY A 451 19.00 5.20 13.46
CA GLY A 451 18.83 5.48 12.04
C GLY A 451 19.53 4.44 11.15
N GLU A 452 19.76 3.25 11.67
CA GLU A 452 20.46 2.17 10.96
C GLU A 452 19.49 1.38 10.09
N PHE A 453 19.97 0.92 8.95
CA PHE A 453 19.21 0.11 7.99
C PHE A 453 18.82 -1.22 8.62
N THR A 454 17.53 -1.60 8.53
CA THR A 454 17.00 -2.80 9.18
C THR A 454 16.90 -3.99 8.23
N HIS A 455 16.62 -5.18 8.77
CA HIS A 455 16.27 -6.35 7.96
C HIS A 455 15.01 -6.10 7.11
N ALA A 456 14.01 -5.40 7.64
CA ALA A 456 12.84 -4.98 6.86
C ALA A 456 13.24 -4.00 5.74
N GLY A 457 14.22 -3.12 5.99
CA GLY A 457 14.80 -2.25 4.97
C GLY A 457 15.47 -3.02 3.83
N LEU A 458 16.14 -4.14 4.15
CA LEU A 458 16.72 -5.05 3.17
C LEU A 458 15.64 -5.65 2.27
N HIS A 459 14.59 -6.23 2.86
CA HIS A 459 13.46 -6.79 2.10
C HIS A 459 12.78 -5.74 1.22
N GLN A 460 12.45 -4.56 1.78
CA GLN A 460 11.84 -3.47 1.03
C GLN A 460 12.69 -3.02 -0.16
N SER A 461 14.00 -2.90 0.03
CA SER A 461 14.93 -2.46 -1.03
C SER A 461 15.06 -3.52 -2.13
N ARG A 462 15.12 -4.80 -1.72
CA ARG A 462 15.13 -5.95 -2.64
C ARG A 462 13.84 -5.99 -3.46
N ASP A 463 12.70 -6.03 -2.79
CA ASP A 463 11.39 -6.18 -3.42
C ASP A 463 11.12 -5.04 -4.40
N LEU A 464 11.47 -3.81 -4.03
CA LEU A 464 11.33 -2.66 -4.93
C LEU A 464 12.26 -2.78 -6.16
N GLY A 465 13.50 -3.21 -5.97
CA GLY A 465 14.46 -3.42 -7.06
C GLY A 465 14.01 -4.51 -8.04
N GLU A 466 13.58 -5.67 -7.53
CA GLU A 466 13.08 -6.78 -8.34
C GLU A 466 11.80 -6.40 -9.10
N ASN A 467 10.85 -5.72 -8.45
CA ASN A 467 9.61 -5.31 -9.09
C ASN A 467 9.85 -4.24 -10.17
N LEU A 468 10.70 -3.24 -9.89
CA LEU A 468 11.01 -2.22 -10.89
C LEU A 468 11.79 -2.81 -12.08
N ARG A 469 12.65 -3.81 -11.85
CA ARG A 469 13.32 -4.54 -12.92
C ARG A 469 12.32 -5.20 -13.87
N LYS A 470 11.33 -5.91 -13.32
CA LYS A 470 10.28 -6.54 -14.13
C LYS A 470 9.53 -5.50 -14.95
N ASP A 471 9.22 -4.35 -14.36
CA ASP A 471 8.53 -3.26 -15.07
C ASP A 471 9.37 -2.69 -16.22
N ILE A 472 10.65 -2.41 -15.97
CA ILE A 472 11.54 -1.85 -16.99
C ILE A 472 11.85 -2.86 -18.08
N ASN A 473 12.01 -4.15 -17.76
CA ASN A 473 12.17 -5.21 -18.77
C ASN A 473 11.02 -5.22 -19.78
N ILE A 474 9.79 -5.07 -19.28
CA ILE A 474 8.58 -5.09 -20.10
C ILE A 474 8.42 -3.77 -20.88
N LEU A 475 8.72 -2.63 -20.26
CA LEU A 475 8.55 -1.32 -20.89
C LEU A 475 9.62 -1.02 -21.95
N ASN A 476 10.89 -1.22 -21.62
CA ASN A 476 12.02 -1.08 -22.53
C ASN A 476 13.31 -1.65 -21.90
N LYS A 477 13.72 -2.85 -22.31
CA LYS A 477 14.95 -3.50 -21.82
C LYS A 477 16.24 -2.69 -22.05
N HIS A 478 16.25 -1.74 -23.00
CA HIS A 478 17.43 -0.90 -23.26
C HIS A 478 17.64 0.21 -22.22
N LEU A 479 16.71 0.40 -21.29
CA LEU A 479 16.88 1.35 -20.18
C LEU A 479 17.99 0.93 -19.21
N TYR A 480 18.49 -0.30 -19.28
CA TYR A 480 19.65 -0.76 -18.51
C TYR A 480 21.00 -0.41 -19.17
N ASP A 481 21.00 0.01 -20.44
CA ASP A 481 22.22 0.25 -21.19
C ASP A 481 23.01 1.47 -20.63
N ASP A 482 22.32 2.42 -20.00
CA ASP A 482 22.91 3.57 -19.30
C ASP A 482 22.16 3.86 -17.99
N VAL A 483 22.60 3.21 -16.90
CA VAL A 483 22.07 3.42 -15.55
C VAL A 483 23.05 4.24 -14.72
N LYS A 484 22.58 5.36 -14.15
CA LYS A 484 23.30 6.09 -13.10
C LYS A 484 22.43 6.26 -11.88
N ILE A 485 23.01 6.04 -10.71
CA ILE A 485 22.32 6.14 -9.43
C ILE A 485 23.07 7.14 -8.55
N TYR A 486 22.33 8.07 -7.98
CA TYR A 486 22.83 9.06 -7.05
C TYR A 486 22.30 8.74 -5.65
N SER A 487 23.17 8.80 -4.65
CA SER A 487 22.79 8.54 -3.26
C SER A 487 23.25 9.66 -2.33
N SER A 488 22.46 9.94 -1.31
CA SER A 488 22.88 10.75 -0.17
C SER A 488 24.04 10.08 0.58
N SER A 489 24.83 10.90 1.29
CA SER A 489 25.92 10.41 2.14
C SER A 489 25.47 9.67 3.42
N GLU A 490 24.16 9.53 3.65
CA GLU A 490 23.66 8.77 4.81
C GLU A 490 23.78 7.27 4.59
N ARG A 491 24.39 6.57 5.56
CA ARG A 491 24.61 5.12 5.51
C ARG A 491 23.35 4.33 5.16
N ARG A 492 22.19 4.65 5.76
CA ARG A 492 20.91 3.97 5.47
C ARG A 492 20.41 4.20 4.04
N VAL A 493 20.65 5.40 3.49
CA VAL A 493 20.25 5.74 2.13
C VAL A 493 21.16 5.01 1.14
N ARG A 494 22.46 4.98 1.44
CA ARG A 494 23.45 4.23 0.67
C ARG A 494 23.17 2.73 0.68
N ALA A 495 22.91 2.14 1.85
CA ALA A 495 22.54 0.73 1.97
C ALA A 495 21.25 0.40 1.19
N THR A 496 20.24 1.27 1.28
CA THR A 496 19.01 1.16 0.47
C THR A 496 19.35 1.12 -1.03
N ALA A 497 20.12 2.10 -1.49
CA ALA A 497 20.51 2.21 -2.90
C ALA A 497 21.33 1.00 -3.36
N GLU A 498 22.28 0.51 -2.57
CA GLU A 498 23.12 -0.64 -2.89
C GLU A 498 22.33 -1.93 -3.03
N ILE A 499 21.46 -2.25 -2.06
CA ILE A 499 20.60 -3.42 -2.13
C ILE A 499 19.65 -3.30 -3.32
N PHE A 500 18.95 -2.18 -3.45
CA PHE A 500 18.07 -1.93 -4.58
C PHE A 500 18.79 -2.13 -5.92
N THR A 501 19.98 -1.54 -6.10
CA THR A 501 20.74 -1.57 -7.35
C THR A 501 21.10 -3.00 -7.75
N ARG A 502 21.53 -3.83 -6.79
CA ARG A 502 21.84 -5.23 -7.07
C ARG A 502 20.64 -5.96 -7.66
N TYR A 503 19.47 -5.84 -7.06
CA TYR A 503 18.28 -6.54 -7.53
C TYR A 503 17.69 -5.91 -8.81
N PHE A 504 17.72 -4.59 -8.92
CA PHE A 504 17.29 -3.85 -10.09
C PHE A 504 18.08 -4.24 -11.36
N LEU A 505 19.39 -4.45 -11.22
CA LEU A 505 20.27 -4.85 -12.32
C LEU A 505 20.34 -6.36 -12.56
N GLY A 506 19.64 -7.19 -11.78
CA GLY A 506 19.65 -8.64 -11.96
C GLY A 506 20.88 -9.33 -11.35
N GLN A 507 21.33 -8.84 -10.19
CA GLN A 507 22.40 -9.39 -9.36
C GLN A 507 23.75 -9.55 -10.09
N PRO A 508 24.31 -8.47 -10.66
CA PRO A 508 25.65 -8.52 -11.25
C PRO A 508 26.73 -8.80 -10.20
N GLU A 509 27.88 -9.33 -10.64
CA GLU A 509 29.04 -9.60 -9.76
C GLU A 509 29.54 -8.33 -9.05
N SER A 510 29.49 -7.19 -9.74
CA SER A 510 29.87 -5.87 -9.21
C SER A 510 28.88 -4.78 -9.61
N ILE A 511 28.74 -3.78 -8.73
CA ILE A 511 27.97 -2.54 -8.94
C ILE A 511 28.87 -1.30 -8.84
N GLU A 512 30.19 -1.48 -8.94
CA GLU A 512 31.17 -0.40 -8.85
C GLU A 512 30.96 0.63 -9.97
N GLY A 513 31.12 1.91 -9.64
CA GLY A 513 30.92 3.02 -10.58
C GLY A 513 29.46 3.38 -10.88
N ILE A 514 28.48 2.54 -10.55
CA ILE A 514 27.05 2.81 -10.83
C ILE A 514 26.45 3.82 -9.85
N ILE A 515 26.83 3.73 -8.57
CA ILE A 515 26.27 4.56 -7.50
C ILE A 515 27.25 5.67 -7.10
N SER A 516 26.92 6.91 -7.45
CA SER A 516 27.67 8.11 -7.08
C SER A 516 27.07 8.80 -5.85
N GLU A 517 27.90 9.23 -4.90
CA GLU A 517 27.44 10.04 -3.77
C GLU A 517 27.28 11.51 -4.19
N SER A 518 26.13 12.14 -3.88
CA SER A 518 25.91 13.56 -4.18
C SER A 518 25.32 14.32 -3.00
N LYS A 519 26.20 14.85 -2.15
CA LYS A 519 25.82 15.62 -0.95
C LYS A 519 25.00 16.86 -1.29
N TYR A 520 25.44 17.64 -2.29
CA TYR A 520 24.75 18.87 -2.67
C TYR A 520 23.32 18.60 -3.18
N LEU A 521 23.13 17.52 -3.95
CA LEU A 521 21.83 17.19 -4.54
C LEU A 521 20.90 16.46 -3.58
N LEU A 522 21.41 15.66 -2.63
CA LEU A 522 20.58 14.68 -1.91
C LEU A 522 20.67 14.75 -0.38
N ASP A 523 21.61 15.51 0.18
CA ASP A 523 21.65 15.76 1.64
C ASP A 523 20.85 17.03 2.00
N ASP A 524 20.57 17.18 3.30
CA ASP A 524 19.79 18.30 3.82
C ASP A 524 20.52 19.63 3.61
N SER A 525 19.80 20.61 3.08
CA SER A 525 20.26 21.99 2.96
C SER A 525 19.86 22.78 4.22
N ASN A 526 20.77 23.62 4.72
CA ASN A 526 20.42 24.58 5.76
C ASN A 526 19.74 25.85 5.20
N ALA A 527 19.55 25.95 3.87
CA ALA A 527 19.04 27.16 3.22
C ALA A 527 17.62 27.56 3.69
N ALA A 528 16.77 26.60 4.05
CA ALA A 528 15.40 26.85 4.52
C ALA A 528 15.26 26.83 6.05
N LYS A 529 16.37 26.75 6.80
CA LYS A 529 16.32 26.43 8.23
C LYS A 529 15.55 27.49 9.04
N GLU A 530 15.75 28.76 8.73
CA GLU A 530 15.11 29.88 9.41
C GLU A 530 13.61 29.95 9.12
N GLN A 531 13.21 29.74 7.87
CA GLN A 531 11.82 29.69 7.44
C GLN A 531 11.10 28.51 8.12
N MET A 532 11.70 27.31 8.11
CA MET A 532 11.15 26.14 8.80
C MET A 532 11.05 26.35 10.31
N ASP A 533 12.03 27.01 10.95
CA ASP A 533 11.96 27.29 12.39
C ASP A 533 10.86 28.30 12.73
N THR A 534 10.57 29.25 11.83
CA THR A 534 9.41 30.15 11.96
C THR A 534 8.10 29.39 11.85
N VAL A 535 7.96 28.52 10.85
CA VAL A 535 6.77 27.70 10.62
C VAL A 535 6.53 26.74 11.79
N LYS A 536 7.56 26.08 12.33
CA LYS A 536 7.43 25.22 13.52
C LYS A 536 6.92 25.96 14.74
N LYS A 537 7.30 27.23 14.92
CA LYS A 537 6.78 28.08 16.02
C LYS A 537 5.29 28.40 15.81
N GLN A 538 4.88 28.72 14.58
CA GLN A 538 3.47 28.95 14.24
C GLN A 538 2.64 27.68 14.45
N LEU A 539 3.13 26.53 13.98
CA LEU A 539 2.47 25.24 14.14
C LEU A 539 2.30 24.86 15.61
N LYS A 540 3.32 25.12 16.43
CA LYS A 540 3.23 24.95 17.89
C LYS A 540 2.09 25.78 18.49
N HIS A 541 1.89 27.00 18.01
CA HIS A 541 0.81 27.87 18.48
C HIS A 541 -0.58 27.38 18.04
N LEU A 542 -0.71 26.94 16.78
CA LEU A 542 -1.97 26.42 16.22
C LEU A 542 -2.47 25.15 16.91
N LEU A 543 -1.56 24.36 17.50
CA LEU A 543 -1.88 23.12 18.20
C LEU A 543 -2.02 23.29 19.72
N CYS A 544 -2.01 24.52 20.21
CA CYS A 544 -2.34 24.82 21.61
C CYS A 544 -3.86 24.86 21.82
N PRO A 545 -4.38 24.41 22.97
CA PRO A 545 -5.77 24.64 23.35
C PRO A 545 -6.14 26.13 23.29
N GLY A 546 -7.34 26.43 22.77
CA GLY A 546 -7.82 27.80 22.55
C GLY A 546 -7.52 28.37 21.17
N TYR A 547 -6.80 27.64 20.32
CA TYR A 547 -6.61 27.97 18.90
C TYR A 547 -7.34 26.96 18.02
N GLU A 548 -8.07 27.46 17.03
CA GLU A 548 -8.74 26.63 16.04
C GLU A 548 -7.95 26.60 14.74
N VAL A 549 -7.76 25.38 14.21
CA VAL A 549 -7.15 25.20 12.90
C VAL A 549 -8.23 25.52 11.85
N PRO A 550 -7.97 26.44 10.90
CA PRO A 550 -8.97 26.80 9.90
C PRO A 550 -9.44 25.59 9.08
N PRO A 551 -10.76 25.47 8.77
CA PRO A 551 -11.29 24.35 7.99
C PRO A 551 -10.61 24.14 6.64
N VAL A 552 -10.17 25.22 5.99
CA VAL A 552 -9.43 25.17 4.72
C VAL A 552 -8.10 24.42 4.90
N LEU A 553 -7.38 24.67 5.99
CA LEU A 553 -6.11 24.00 6.27
C LEU A 553 -6.32 22.53 6.65
N LEU A 554 -7.40 22.21 7.37
CA LEU A 554 -7.79 20.83 7.68
C LEU A 554 -8.12 20.05 6.40
N ALA A 555 -8.89 20.64 5.50
CA ALA A 555 -9.23 20.03 4.22
C ALA A 555 -7.98 19.83 3.34
N GLN A 556 -7.09 20.82 3.26
CA GLN A 556 -5.81 20.71 2.53
C GLN A 556 -4.88 19.63 3.10
N ALA A 557 -4.95 19.38 4.41
CA ALA A 557 -4.18 18.35 5.08
C ALA A 557 -4.86 16.97 5.05
N ASN A 558 -6.00 16.84 4.37
CA ASN A 558 -6.86 15.65 4.37
C ASN A 558 -7.21 15.19 5.80
N TRP A 559 -7.43 16.12 6.73
CA TRP A 559 -7.85 15.80 8.09
C TRP A 559 -9.27 15.18 8.08
N PRO A 560 -9.51 14.07 8.78
CA PRO A 560 -10.82 13.42 8.76
C PRO A 560 -11.94 14.35 9.27
N SER A 561 -13.06 14.40 8.57
CA SER A 561 -14.18 15.30 8.89
C SER A 561 -14.91 14.92 10.19
N ASP A 562 -14.83 13.66 10.59
CA ASP A 562 -15.39 13.11 11.83
C ASP A 562 -14.45 13.29 13.03
N TYR A 563 -13.22 13.76 12.81
CA TYR A 563 -12.25 13.96 13.88
C TYR A 563 -12.41 15.35 14.51
N PRO A 564 -12.20 15.47 15.84
CA PRO A 564 -12.10 16.78 16.48
C PRO A 564 -10.86 17.55 15.99
N GLN A 565 -10.75 18.80 16.43
CA GLN A 565 -9.61 19.66 16.12
C GLN A 565 -8.27 18.97 16.49
N PRO A 566 -7.19 19.16 15.71
CA PRO A 566 -5.91 18.49 15.95
C PRO A 566 -5.34 18.66 17.36
N HIS A 567 -5.55 19.83 17.99
CA HIS A 567 -5.10 20.07 19.37
C HIS A 567 -5.80 19.14 20.39
N VAL A 568 -7.06 18.75 20.14
CA VAL A 568 -7.82 17.83 21.00
C VAL A 568 -7.23 16.43 20.91
N ILE A 569 -6.96 15.95 19.69
CA ILE A 569 -6.30 14.66 19.48
C ILE A 569 -4.92 14.64 20.13
N LEU A 570 -4.17 15.75 20.07
CA LEU A 570 -2.89 15.88 20.74
C LEU A 570 -2.99 15.74 22.27
N GLN A 571 -4.07 16.26 22.88
CA GLN A 571 -4.32 16.04 24.32
C GLN A 571 -4.68 14.58 24.61
N GLU A 572 -5.47 13.93 23.77
CA GLU A 572 -5.78 12.50 23.94
C GLU A 572 -4.54 11.61 23.80
N VAL A 573 -3.63 11.96 22.90
CA VAL A 573 -2.31 11.32 22.79
C VAL A 573 -1.51 11.54 24.07
N SER A 574 -1.47 12.75 24.62
CA SER A 574 -0.82 13.05 25.89
C SER A 574 -1.37 12.19 27.04
N ASN A 575 -2.69 12.16 27.20
CA ASN A 575 -3.37 11.38 28.23
C ASN A 575 -3.06 9.88 28.11
N THR A 576 -3.09 9.36 26.89
CA THR A 576 -2.77 7.95 26.61
C THR A 576 -1.30 7.65 26.92
N MET A 577 -0.38 8.54 26.55
CA MET A 577 1.05 8.42 26.89
C MET A 577 1.27 8.41 28.42
N CYS A 578 0.55 9.24 29.18
CA CYS A 578 0.59 9.22 30.65
C CYS A 578 0.17 7.87 31.24
N ARG A 579 -0.93 7.28 30.74
CA ARG A 579 -1.40 5.95 31.18
C ARG A 579 -0.37 4.86 30.84
N LEU A 580 0.09 4.83 29.60
CA LEU A 580 1.07 3.85 29.13
C LEU A 580 2.40 3.95 29.90
N ARG A 581 2.83 5.14 30.30
CA ARG A 581 4.00 5.34 31.18
C ARG A 581 3.87 4.58 32.49
N ASN A 582 2.72 4.71 33.14
CA ASN A 582 2.46 4.04 34.41
C ASN A 582 2.42 2.52 34.23
N ILE A 583 1.74 2.03 33.20
CA ILE A 583 1.67 0.59 32.88
C ILE A 583 3.07 0.04 32.59
N MET A 584 3.86 0.72 31.75
CA MET A 584 5.22 0.28 31.44
C MET A 584 6.08 0.20 32.69
N ARG A 585 6.06 1.22 33.55
CA ARG A 585 6.86 1.24 34.80
C ARG A 585 6.43 0.14 35.78
N LEU A 586 5.13 -0.09 35.92
CA LEU A 586 4.60 -1.20 36.72
C LEU A 586 5.07 -2.54 36.18
N ASN A 587 4.81 -2.82 34.90
CA ASN A 587 5.22 -4.06 34.27
C ASN A 587 6.74 -4.25 34.28
N TRP A 588 7.51 -3.16 34.19
CA TRP A 588 8.97 -3.20 34.32
C TRP A 588 9.43 -3.71 35.68
N ALA A 589 8.69 -3.39 36.74
CA ALA A 589 8.99 -3.80 38.10
C ALA A 589 8.47 -5.22 38.42
N THR A 590 7.38 -5.66 37.79
CA THR A 590 6.68 -6.89 38.16
C THR A 590 6.93 -8.08 37.24
N LYS A 591 7.22 -7.84 35.94
CA LYS A 591 7.39 -8.91 34.95
C LYS A 591 8.87 -9.24 34.75
N ASN A 592 9.13 -10.48 34.29
CA ASN A 592 10.44 -10.85 33.78
C ASN A 592 10.65 -10.27 32.37
N ILE A 593 11.31 -9.13 32.28
CA ILE A 593 11.45 -8.34 31.06
C ILE A 593 12.22 -9.07 29.96
N ASP A 594 13.27 -9.81 30.32
CA ASP A 594 14.10 -10.54 29.35
C ASP A 594 13.35 -11.71 28.71
N GLN A 595 12.25 -12.17 29.33
CA GLN A 595 11.40 -13.22 28.79
C GLN A 595 10.30 -12.72 27.85
N LEU A 596 9.99 -11.41 27.84
CA LEU A 596 8.92 -10.86 26.99
C LEU A 596 9.25 -10.97 25.50
N GLN A 597 10.52 -10.83 25.14
CA GLN A 597 11.01 -10.99 23.77
C GLN A 597 12.48 -11.43 23.78
N ARG A 598 12.76 -12.60 23.17
CA ARG A 598 14.11 -13.18 23.14
C ARG A 598 14.99 -12.64 22.01
N ARG A 599 14.38 -12.26 20.87
CA ARG A 599 15.10 -11.79 19.69
C ARG A 599 14.83 -10.32 19.47
N TRP A 600 15.90 -9.54 19.37
CA TRP A 600 15.83 -8.10 19.10
C TRP A 600 16.49 -7.77 17.78
N CYS A 601 15.92 -6.81 17.05
CA CYS A 601 16.40 -6.37 15.75
C CYS A 601 17.40 -5.22 15.91
N CYS A 602 18.43 -5.15 15.06
CA CYS A 602 19.29 -3.97 14.88
C CYS A 602 19.94 -3.41 16.16
N PHE A 603 20.50 -4.29 17.01
CA PHE A 603 21.16 -3.92 18.27
C PHE A 603 20.24 -3.24 19.30
N GLU A 604 18.92 -3.38 19.14
CA GLU A 604 17.94 -2.96 20.15
C GLU A 604 17.93 -3.95 21.33
N SER A 605 17.44 -3.50 22.49
CA SER A 605 17.29 -4.31 23.69
C SER A 605 16.14 -3.78 24.56
N PRO A 606 15.68 -4.52 25.58
CA PRO A 606 14.67 -4.00 26.49
C PRO A 606 15.09 -2.66 27.10
N THR A 607 16.35 -2.54 27.56
CA THR A 607 16.86 -1.31 28.17
C THR A 607 16.84 -0.14 27.19
N LEU A 608 17.27 -0.35 25.95
CA LEU A 608 17.26 0.70 24.91
C LEU A 608 15.83 1.11 24.53
N PHE A 609 14.91 0.15 24.45
CA PHE A 609 13.49 0.40 24.29
C PHE A 609 12.96 1.30 25.43
N LYS A 610 13.23 0.94 26.70
CA LYS A 610 12.81 1.73 27.85
C LYS A 610 13.38 3.14 27.82
N GLU A 611 14.68 3.29 27.54
CA GLU A 611 15.34 4.60 27.44
C GLU A 611 14.63 5.49 26.40
N ARG A 612 14.29 4.94 25.22
CA ARG A 612 13.58 5.67 24.16
C ARG A 612 12.16 6.04 24.59
N TRP A 613 11.41 5.11 25.18
CA TRP A 613 10.04 5.34 25.62
C TRP A 613 9.94 6.31 26.80
N GLU A 614 10.82 6.21 27.80
CA GLU A 614 10.90 7.20 28.90
C GLU A 614 11.20 8.61 28.38
N LYS A 615 12.08 8.75 27.38
CA LYS A 615 12.32 10.04 26.74
C LYS A 615 11.05 10.57 26.06
N MET A 616 10.31 9.73 25.33
CA MET A 616 9.05 10.15 24.71
C MET A 616 8.02 10.52 25.76
N PHE A 617 7.90 9.74 26.83
CA PHE A 617 7.04 10.06 27.96
C PHE A 617 7.35 11.43 28.56
N ASN A 618 8.63 11.77 28.75
CA ASN A 618 9.01 13.09 29.26
C ASN A 618 8.66 14.24 28.30
N ASN A 619 8.49 13.96 27.00
CA ASN A 619 8.09 14.98 26.01
C ASN A 619 6.57 15.17 25.93
N PHE A 620 5.79 14.14 26.27
CA PHE A 620 4.33 14.15 26.12
C PHE A 620 3.60 14.28 27.46
N CYS A 621 4.10 13.65 28.51
CA CYS A 621 3.49 13.68 29.83
C CYS A 621 3.93 14.95 30.57
N SER A 622 2.99 15.86 30.84
CA SER A 622 3.23 16.97 31.76
C SER A 622 3.33 16.40 33.18
N ASP A 623 4.50 16.47 33.80
CA ASP A 623 4.59 16.19 35.24
C ASP A 623 3.83 17.31 35.98
N SER A 624 2.99 16.90 36.95
CA SER A 624 2.15 17.78 37.77
C SER A 624 2.94 18.99 38.31
N PRO A 625 2.33 20.18 38.54
CA PRO A 625 3.01 21.43 38.91
C PRO A 625 3.88 21.41 40.19
N ASN A 626 3.97 20.28 40.89
CA ASN A 626 4.56 20.19 42.23
C ASN A 626 6.10 20.04 42.28
N ASN A 627 6.82 20.14 41.15
CA ASN A 627 8.30 20.11 41.14
C ASN A 627 8.96 21.48 40.89
N PHE A 628 8.20 22.58 40.96
CA PHE A 628 8.72 23.95 40.71
C PHE A 628 9.23 24.69 41.95
N GLU A 629 9.42 24.04 43.10
CA GLU A 629 9.92 24.74 44.29
C GLU A 629 11.45 24.93 44.36
N ASN A 630 12.25 24.33 43.46
CA ASN A 630 13.72 24.40 43.58
C ASN A 630 14.48 24.86 42.32
N SER A 631 13.94 25.84 41.59
CA SER A 631 14.76 26.63 40.65
C SER A 631 14.51 28.12 40.83
N SER A 632 15.40 28.78 41.58
CA SER A 632 15.41 30.23 41.83
C SER A 632 15.87 31.04 40.62
N ASP A 633 15.51 30.63 39.40
CA ASP A 633 15.80 31.38 38.18
C ASP A 633 14.49 32.02 37.69
N THR A 634 14.43 33.35 37.79
CA THR A 634 13.39 34.21 37.20
C THR A 634 13.36 34.06 35.68
N LEU A 635 12.70 33.01 35.20
CA LEU A 635 12.43 32.76 33.79
C LEU A 635 11.09 33.40 33.41
N SER A 636 11.14 34.32 32.45
CA SER A 636 10.00 35.03 31.82
C SER A 636 8.74 34.16 31.64
N ASP A 637 7.56 34.72 31.94
CA ASP A 637 6.20 34.15 31.85
C ASP A 637 5.90 33.33 30.57
N THR A 638 6.59 33.61 29.47
CA THR A 638 6.43 32.93 28.18
C THR A 638 7.00 31.50 28.15
N LYS A 639 7.92 31.14 29.05
CA LYS A 639 8.47 29.78 29.17
C LYS A 639 7.63 28.89 30.09
N GLN A 640 6.98 29.45 31.12
CA GLN A 640 6.09 28.71 32.02
C GLN A 640 4.85 28.17 31.30
N LYS A 641 4.22 28.95 30.41
CA LYS A 641 3.05 28.47 29.61
C LYS A 641 3.40 27.40 28.57
N ASN A 642 4.64 27.38 28.08
CA ASN A 642 5.12 26.38 27.10
C ASN A 642 5.33 24.98 27.71
N SER A 643 5.18 24.83 29.03
CA SER A 643 5.38 23.56 29.76
C SER A 643 4.08 22.80 30.04
N LEU A 644 2.91 23.35 29.70
CA LEU A 644 1.62 22.74 30.06
C LEU A 644 1.12 21.71 29.03
N TRP A 645 1.55 21.85 27.76
CA TRP A 645 1.06 21.05 26.62
C TRP A 645 2.22 20.40 25.85
N PRO A 646 2.03 19.19 25.28
CA PRO A 646 3.07 18.49 24.54
C PRO A 646 3.52 19.26 23.29
N ASP A 647 4.83 19.29 23.02
CA ASP A 647 5.37 19.97 21.84
C ASP A 647 5.10 19.15 20.56
N PRO A 648 4.35 19.68 19.57
CA PRO A 648 4.02 18.95 18.35
C PRO A 648 5.23 18.46 17.55
N SER A 649 6.40 19.10 17.70
CA SER A 649 7.63 18.67 17.02
C SER A 649 8.14 17.29 17.45
N SER A 650 7.59 16.72 18.53
CA SER A 650 7.88 15.36 18.99
C SER A 650 7.00 14.29 18.32
N ILE A 651 5.93 14.66 17.62
CA ILE A 651 5.00 13.73 16.95
C ILE A 651 5.72 12.84 15.91
N PRO A 652 6.59 13.38 15.02
CA PRO A 652 7.36 12.53 14.11
C PRO A 652 8.22 11.48 14.80
N GLU A 653 8.85 11.82 15.93
CA GLU A 653 9.68 10.89 16.70
C GLU A 653 8.83 9.79 17.36
N LEU A 654 7.65 10.14 17.87
CA LEU A 654 6.69 9.19 18.43
C LEU A 654 6.14 8.25 17.35
N TYR A 655 5.73 8.79 16.20
CA TYR A 655 5.24 8.01 15.07
C TYR A 655 6.28 7.01 14.57
N ASP A 656 7.52 7.47 14.35
CA ASP A 656 8.63 6.62 13.93
C ASP A 656 8.90 5.49 14.94
N SER A 657 8.85 5.81 16.23
CA SER A 657 9.07 4.85 17.31
C SER A 657 7.97 3.79 17.40
N LEU A 658 6.71 4.22 17.38
CA LEU A 658 5.54 3.33 17.37
C LEU A 658 5.57 2.41 16.16
N LYS A 659 5.83 2.95 14.97
CA LYS A 659 5.92 2.18 13.74
C LYS A 659 7.04 1.14 13.79
N TYR A 660 8.22 1.54 14.26
CA TYR A 660 9.34 0.63 14.41
C TYR A 660 9.03 -0.50 15.39
N ASP A 661 8.49 -0.18 16.57
CA ASP A 661 8.20 -1.19 17.58
C ASP A 661 7.05 -2.11 17.18
N ALA A 662 6.01 -1.58 16.51
CA ALA A 662 4.92 -2.39 15.97
C ALA A 662 5.40 -3.37 14.88
N LEU A 663 6.45 -3.02 14.14
CA LEU A 663 7.01 -3.87 13.08
C LEU A 663 8.06 -4.86 13.60
N HIS A 664 8.97 -4.41 14.46
CA HIS A 664 10.16 -5.17 14.87
C HIS A 664 10.09 -5.75 16.29
N ASN A 665 9.29 -5.13 17.18
CA ASN A 665 9.24 -5.45 18.61
C ASN A 665 7.81 -5.67 19.09
N ARG A 666 6.91 -6.15 18.22
CA ARG A 666 5.47 -6.20 18.49
C ARG A 666 5.14 -6.98 19.75
N GLN A 667 5.76 -8.15 19.92
CA GLN A 667 5.56 -8.99 21.09
C GLN A 667 5.93 -8.25 22.38
N PHE A 668 7.09 -7.58 22.39
CA PHE A 668 7.51 -6.79 23.53
C PHE A 668 6.58 -5.60 23.78
N LEU A 669 6.24 -4.84 22.72
CA LEU A 669 5.38 -3.67 22.76
C LEU A 669 4.01 -4.01 23.35
N GLU A 670 3.35 -5.06 22.85
CA GLU A 670 2.04 -5.49 23.34
C GLU A 670 2.11 -6.03 24.78
N ALA A 671 3.19 -6.71 25.16
CA ALA A 671 3.33 -7.31 26.49
C ALA A 671 3.72 -6.30 27.59
N ILE A 672 4.54 -5.29 27.26
CA ILE A 672 4.99 -4.29 28.24
C ILE A 672 3.90 -3.26 28.54
N PHE A 673 2.99 -3.01 27.59
CA PHE A 673 1.88 -2.08 27.73
C PHE A 673 0.54 -2.77 28.03
N SER A 674 0.53 -4.08 28.29
CA SER A 674 -0.69 -4.77 28.72
C SER A 674 -1.04 -4.39 30.16
N ASP A 675 -2.28 -3.97 30.40
CA ASP A 675 -2.76 -3.62 31.75
C ASP A 675 -3.06 -4.89 32.60
N PRO A 676 -2.43 -5.05 33.78
CA PRO A 676 -2.71 -6.16 34.68
C PRO A 676 -4.15 -6.19 35.24
N GLU A 677 -4.81 -5.04 35.44
CA GLU A 677 -6.13 -4.97 36.08
C GLU A 677 -7.26 -5.41 35.13
N ILE A 678 -7.12 -5.09 33.84
CA ILE A 678 -8.05 -5.54 32.79
C ILE A 678 -7.89 -7.04 32.53
N SER A 679 -6.70 -7.59 32.76
CA SER A 679 -6.38 -9.02 32.58
C SER A 679 -7.00 -9.95 33.63
N ALA A 680 -7.42 -9.42 34.78
CA ALA A 680 -7.79 -10.20 35.97
C ALA A 680 -9.31 -10.38 36.17
N THR A 681 -10.16 -9.85 35.28
CA THR A 681 -11.63 -10.03 35.37
C THR A 681 -12.09 -11.23 34.55
N PRO A 682 -12.68 -12.28 35.16
CA PRO A 682 -13.36 -13.33 34.41
C PRO A 682 -14.60 -12.71 33.77
N SER A 683 -14.79 -12.91 32.47
CA SER A 683 -15.96 -12.40 31.74
C SER A 683 -17.26 -12.88 32.39
N PRO A 684 -18.21 -12.00 32.76
CA PRO A 684 -19.52 -12.44 33.21
C PRO A 684 -20.33 -12.90 32.01
N SER A 685 -20.76 -14.15 32.06
CA SER A 685 -21.75 -14.75 31.17
C SER A 685 -23.13 -14.16 31.45
N PHE A 686 -23.63 -13.18 30.69
CA PHE A 686 -25.08 -12.89 30.63
C PHE A 686 -25.51 -12.14 29.36
N GLY A 687 -26.48 -12.74 28.65
CA GLY A 687 -27.83 -12.16 28.52
C GLY A 687 -28.05 -10.96 27.60
N ARG A 688 -28.86 -11.19 26.56
CA ARG A 688 -29.54 -10.20 25.70
C ARG A 688 -30.12 -9.00 26.49
N ASN A 689 -29.89 -7.77 26.02
CA ASN A 689 -30.93 -6.88 25.49
C ASN A 689 -30.37 -5.52 24.99
N ASN A 690 -31.02 -5.02 23.93
CA ASN A 690 -30.67 -3.87 23.10
C ASN A 690 -30.67 -2.50 23.81
N GLN A 691 -29.74 -1.59 23.45
CA GLN A 691 -29.98 -0.45 22.54
C GLN A 691 -28.73 0.46 22.36
N ASN A 692 -28.28 0.56 21.10
CA ASN A 692 -27.60 1.64 20.35
C ASN A 692 -26.51 2.55 20.99
N SER A 693 -25.27 2.40 20.50
CA SER A 693 -24.60 3.39 19.62
C SER A 693 -23.23 2.88 19.13
N PHE A 694 -22.82 3.37 17.96
CA PHE A 694 -21.79 2.87 17.05
C PHE A 694 -20.37 2.67 17.63
N SER A 695 -19.75 1.50 17.37
CA SER A 695 -18.34 1.38 16.95
C SER A 695 -17.99 -0.05 16.48
N ASN A 696 -17.23 -0.12 15.38
CA ASN A 696 -16.81 -1.32 14.65
C ASN A 696 -15.58 -2.00 15.27
N SER A 697 -15.43 -3.32 14.99
CA SER A 697 -14.18 -4.12 15.01
C SER A 697 -14.03 -5.20 16.11
N LYS A 698 -14.85 -6.26 16.07
CA LYS A 698 -14.48 -7.54 16.71
C LYS A 698 -13.56 -8.37 15.81
N THR A 699 -12.28 -8.00 15.78
CA THR A 699 -11.19 -8.99 15.78
C THR A 699 -11.35 -9.84 17.03
N VAL A 700 -10.88 -11.09 17.07
CA VAL A 700 -10.75 -11.85 18.34
C VAL A 700 -10.11 -10.92 19.37
N GLU A 701 -10.94 -10.43 20.31
CA GLU A 701 -10.59 -9.34 21.21
C GLU A 701 -9.75 -9.94 22.32
N TYR A 702 -8.44 -9.69 22.26
CA TYR A 702 -7.68 -9.56 23.50
C TYR A 702 -8.02 -8.17 24.06
N PRO A 703 -8.75 -8.05 25.17
CA PRO A 703 -9.23 -6.78 25.73
C PRO A 703 -8.11 -5.82 26.20
N ASN A 704 -6.84 -6.24 26.11
CA ASN A 704 -5.71 -5.60 26.76
C ASN A 704 -4.95 -4.53 25.93
N ASN A 705 -5.42 -4.13 24.73
CA ASN A 705 -4.58 -3.34 23.80
C ASN A 705 -5.28 -2.17 23.07
N THR A 706 -6.41 -1.68 23.57
CA THR A 706 -7.16 -0.57 22.96
C THR A 706 -6.37 0.73 22.96
N ASP A 707 -5.67 1.04 24.05
CA ASP A 707 -4.87 2.27 24.19
C ASP A 707 -3.73 2.35 23.17
N LEU A 708 -2.97 1.27 22.96
CA LEU A 708 -1.88 1.26 21.97
C LEU A 708 -2.39 1.41 20.54
N ARG A 709 -3.53 0.79 20.21
CA ARG A 709 -4.15 0.91 18.88
C ARG A 709 -4.63 2.34 18.63
N ASN A 710 -5.36 2.91 19.59
CA ASN A 710 -5.86 4.28 19.51
C ASN A 710 -4.71 5.29 19.44
N LEU A 711 -3.65 5.09 20.24
CA LEU A 711 -2.44 5.90 20.18
C LEU A 711 -1.82 5.87 18.78
N TYR A 712 -1.65 4.69 18.17
CA TYR A 712 -1.08 4.59 16.82
C TYR A 712 -1.95 5.31 15.78
N VAL A 713 -3.28 5.15 15.84
CA VAL A 713 -4.21 5.82 14.91
C VAL A 713 -4.09 7.34 15.05
N TYR A 714 -4.22 7.87 16.27
CA TYR A 714 -4.15 9.30 16.52
C TYR A 714 -2.79 9.90 16.18
N VAL A 715 -1.70 9.24 16.55
CA VAL A 715 -0.35 9.70 16.22
C VAL A 715 -0.10 9.65 14.71
N ARG A 716 -0.65 8.68 13.98
CA ARG A 716 -0.57 8.63 12.51
C ARG A 716 -1.28 9.82 11.88
N GLU A 717 -2.51 10.13 12.28
CA GLU A 717 -3.25 11.27 11.73
C GLU A 717 -2.56 12.60 12.08
N LEU A 718 -2.11 12.75 13.33
CA LEU A 718 -1.30 13.90 13.72
C LEU A 718 0.02 14.00 12.95
N PHE A 719 0.69 12.89 12.68
CA PHE A 719 1.92 12.89 11.87
C PHE A 719 1.65 13.37 10.45
N ASN A 720 0.58 12.87 9.82
CA ASN A 720 0.15 13.29 8.49
C ASN A 720 -0.22 14.79 8.45
N PHE A 721 -0.71 15.34 9.57
CA PHE A 721 -1.03 16.77 9.72
C PHE A 721 0.16 17.65 10.17
N VAL A 722 1.18 17.10 10.81
CA VAL A 722 2.28 17.91 11.37
C VAL A 722 3.49 17.90 10.44
N ALA A 723 3.86 16.73 9.91
CA ALA A 723 5.09 16.57 9.16
C ALA A 723 5.15 17.40 7.86
N PRO A 724 4.09 17.48 7.03
CA PRO A 724 4.10 18.37 5.85
C PRO A 724 4.14 19.85 6.25
N GLN A 725 3.44 20.22 7.31
CA GLN A 725 3.27 21.59 7.79
C GLN A 725 4.58 22.13 8.35
N GLU A 726 5.53 21.29 8.80
CA GLU A 726 6.88 21.72 9.14
C GLU A 726 7.65 22.36 7.97
N TYR A 727 7.20 22.13 6.72
CA TYR A 727 7.76 22.71 5.50
C TYR A 727 6.93 23.86 4.93
N GLY A 728 5.93 24.34 5.67
CA GLY A 728 5.09 25.49 5.31
C GLY A 728 3.62 25.25 5.67
N ILE A 729 2.98 26.24 6.28
CA ILE A 729 1.55 26.19 6.59
C ILE A 729 0.76 26.76 5.41
N SER A 730 1.21 27.89 4.87
CA SER A 730 0.65 28.48 3.66
C SER A 730 1.34 27.96 2.38
N GLU A 731 0.63 28.03 1.26
CA GLU A 731 1.17 27.66 -0.06
C GLU A 731 2.41 28.47 -0.44
N LYS A 732 2.47 29.76 -0.05
CA LYS A 732 3.65 30.61 -0.28
C LYS A 732 4.87 30.12 0.51
N GLU A 733 4.68 29.72 1.76
CA GLU A 733 5.76 29.19 2.60
C GLU A 733 6.24 27.84 2.06
N LYS A 734 5.32 26.93 1.72
CA LYS A 734 5.64 25.63 1.11
C LYS A 734 6.47 25.80 -0.14
N LYS A 735 6.04 26.67 -1.07
CA LYS A 735 6.80 26.97 -2.29
C LYS A 735 8.19 27.53 -1.99
N THR A 736 8.29 28.48 -1.06
CA THR A 736 9.57 29.11 -0.70
C THR A 736 10.53 28.09 -0.10
N ILE A 737 10.08 27.32 0.89
CA ILE A 737 10.88 26.29 1.56
C ILE A 737 11.24 25.16 0.58
N GLY A 738 10.29 24.71 -0.22
CA GLY A 738 10.48 23.69 -1.25
C GLY A 738 11.55 24.10 -2.27
N MET A 739 11.51 25.32 -2.79
CA MET A 739 12.57 25.82 -3.70
C MET A 739 13.94 25.85 -3.02
N LEU A 740 14.03 26.26 -1.76
CA LEU A 740 15.32 26.33 -1.05
C LEU A 740 15.94 24.94 -0.79
N ILE A 741 15.13 23.88 -0.69
CA ILE A 741 15.57 22.51 -0.39
C ILE A 741 15.75 21.67 -1.67
N GLY A 742 14.77 21.75 -2.58
CA GLY A 742 14.60 20.86 -3.72
C GLY A 742 15.17 21.38 -5.04
N LEU A 743 15.36 22.69 -5.22
CA LEU A 743 15.75 23.27 -6.51
C LEU A 743 16.99 22.63 -7.16
N PRO A 744 18.08 22.29 -6.45
CA PRO A 744 19.21 21.60 -7.05
C PRO A 744 18.84 20.24 -7.65
N LEU A 745 18.01 19.46 -6.95
CA LEU A 745 17.56 18.15 -7.41
C LEU A 745 16.61 18.31 -8.61
N LEU A 746 15.67 19.24 -8.54
CA LEU A 746 14.74 19.53 -9.63
C LEU A 746 15.48 19.93 -10.91
N LYS A 747 16.48 20.80 -10.82
CA LYS A 747 17.33 21.17 -11.97
C LYS A 747 18.06 19.95 -12.57
N SER A 748 18.57 19.07 -11.73
CA SER A 748 19.24 17.84 -12.17
C SER A 748 18.26 16.92 -12.91
N ILE A 749 17.05 16.75 -12.40
CA ILE A 749 16.00 15.94 -13.03
C ILE A 749 15.58 16.55 -14.36
N ILE A 750 15.36 17.87 -14.43
CA ILE A 750 15.01 18.56 -15.69
C ILE A 750 16.10 18.34 -16.74
N ASN A 751 17.37 18.52 -16.38
CA ASN A 751 18.49 18.29 -17.29
C ASN A 751 18.56 16.82 -17.75
N ASP A 752 18.28 15.86 -16.88
CA ASP A 752 18.19 14.45 -17.27
C ASP A 752 17.02 14.19 -18.23
N LEU A 753 15.86 14.81 -18.00
CA LEU A 753 14.70 14.68 -18.90
C LEU A 753 14.96 15.28 -20.28
N GLU A 754 15.62 16.43 -20.35
CA GLU A 754 16.11 17.02 -21.61
C GLU A 754 17.09 16.07 -22.30
N ASN A 755 18.02 15.48 -21.54
CA ASN A 755 18.95 14.50 -22.08
C ASN A 755 18.26 13.23 -22.59
N PHE A 756 17.20 12.76 -21.95
CA PHE A 756 16.42 11.61 -22.43
C PHE A 756 15.71 11.92 -23.75
N LYS A 757 15.23 13.15 -23.92
CA LYS A 757 14.58 13.60 -25.15
C LYS A 757 15.55 13.57 -26.32
N ASP A 758 16.76 14.09 -26.14
CA ASP A 758 17.74 14.27 -27.21
C ASP A 758 18.61 13.03 -27.46
N SER A 759 18.70 12.11 -26.50
CA SER A 759 19.49 10.89 -26.63
C SER A 759 18.87 9.89 -27.61
N GLU A 760 19.69 9.26 -28.45
CA GLU A 760 19.30 8.12 -29.29
C GLU A 760 19.08 6.86 -28.44
N LYS A 761 19.90 6.67 -27.40
CA LYS A 761 19.82 5.50 -26.51
C LYS A 761 18.99 5.79 -25.26
N PRO A 762 18.17 4.84 -24.80
CA PRO A 762 17.42 5.00 -23.55
C PRO A 762 18.32 5.08 -22.32
N LYS A 763 17.88 5.79 -21.27
CA LYS A 763 18.69 6.05 -20.07
C LYS A 763 17.90 5.96 -18.77
N THR A 764 18.58 5.60 -17.69
CA THR A 764 18.00 5.52 -16.35
C THR A 764 18.79 6.36 -15.34
N ARG A 765 18.09 7.19 -14.56
CA ARG A 765 18.66 8.11 -13.55
C ARG A 765 17.89 8.00 -12.24
N LEU A 766 18.49 7.43 -11.20
CA LEU A 766 17.81 7.19 -9.92
C LEU A 766 18.45 8.00 -8.79
N TYR A 767 17.63 8.54 -7.90
CA TYR A 767 18.05 9.48 -6.86
C TYR A 767 17.57 9.01 -5.48
N PHE A 768 18.48 8.62 -4.60
CA PHE A 768 18.15 8.13 -3.25
C PHE A 768 18.40 9.20 -2.18
N THR A 769 17.36 9.58 -1.44
CA THR A 769 17.36 10.71 -0.48
C THR A 769 16.88 10.32 0.92
N LYS A 770 17.10 11.22 1.89
CA LYS A 770 16.70 11.09 3.30
C LYS A 770 15.20 11.29 3.56
N GLY A 771 14.45 11.76 2.57
CA GLY A 771 13.00 11.99 2.62
C GLY A 771 12.55 13.45 2.71
N SER A 772 13.40 14.37 3.17
CA SER A 772 13.10 15.81 3.25
C SER A 772 12.76 16.43 1.88
N LYS A 773 13.43 15.95 0.82
CA LYS A 773 13.17 16.40 -0.56
C LYS A 773 11.91 15.81 -1.17
N THR A 774 11.47 14.64 -0.70
CA THR A 774 10.28 13.95 -1.24
C THR A 774 8.98 14.53 -0.67
N ILE A 775 9.03 15.08 0.55
CA ILE A 775 7.88 15.72 1.21
C ILE A 775 7.56 17.09 0.58
N THR A 776 8.58 17.78 0.04
CA THR A 776 8.42 19.11 -0.58
C THR A 776 7.86 19.07 -2.01
N ASP A 777 7.90 17.92 -2.68
CA ASP A 777 7.44 17.77 -4.08
C ASP A 777 5.96 17.36 -4.17
N SER A 778 5.33 16.99 -3.04
CA SER A 778 3.90 16.63 -2.95
C SER A 778 2.96 17.83 -2.76
N GLY A 779 3.42 19.05 -3.06
CA GLY A 779 2.67 20.31 -2.95
C GLY A 779 2.49 20.99 -4.29
#